data_AF-J3P1P5-F1
#
_entry.id   AF-J3P1P5-F1
#
_cell.length_a   1.000
_cell.length_b   1.000
_cell.length_c   1.000
_cell.angle_alpha   90.00
_cell.angle_beta   90.00
_cell.angle_gamma   90.00
#
_symmetry.space_group_name_H-M   'P 1'
#
loop_
_entity.id
_entity.type
_entity.pdbx_description
1 polymer ?
#
loop_
_entity_poly.entity_id
_entity_poly.type
_entity_poly.pdbx_seq_one_letter_code
_entity_poly.pdbx_strand_id
1 'polypeptide(L)'
;MATLIRSQSVPDLDRASDTSLLDHKGQPSSCAYCYSPLSQPDNVRLLRLMPHADRHAPIRCQLLEYPLQETAQATHLYEALSYVWGSVGNRLPIYIRTDDDDKNGTPRASRSTNSDQYLLVTTNLHAALTHLRDGFLERIIWIDAVCINQQDGVEKGRQVQSMARIYASASRVVVWLGEAADGSDRALEALRQAAGEQEAAYRRELALETLRRVSRQEAKLPIKRFEAYNGFVSQATKDLLEAGSAADVAVTLDEPTQQAIFALLERPWFGRIWVLQEVAAARYLLVKCGVSTVDGTTFSLGLDAAQLSYEGHPALHRLIPPLIRLIQGAASRPQCATIMPQTSLSRPFSLNICSIGELVDRFRTRKATNPLDRVYALLGMSREGPGMLTVDYAESWENLVLKLVRLALSDRMAVETWGGRALGVIRGKGRMLGLVSYTEFRGDSQRIKISWKNEFPFRALPSGPYILQPSTNPVQRKDRLVLLQGASESTIIRVREGYSEVIRIAVPLGNGNDHYAARLRSNAVFPMSLLLVWDLDRPEIGAEDPDYEPLMKDQEPDEKELFGMAAKMWNFGNLLNEVGDCDKAKPMIQAALEAYRTFSQGIRDQLGHKDPAELDQKLRPPPSHNSAVGPRHRLKNPRDQIPLLLAAKNGDAAAAALLLDEGAGIESTNGRDLRTALSWAAGHGSGALVRLLLDSGAVIEAGDIGGWTPLHWAIFYGHEAVVELLLDRGANVEAKGFMNWTPLHLAAENGHGSLVSLLGARGGVEAEAEFGSRPLHLAAMNGHETVVKLLVKELGAEKTAKDEEGLTPTELAIKNGHEAVVRLLLLEASTEADAGAVLPLQYGTHTPLLSYKPETPLHLAAQSGQETVVRLLAGEQGADKEAKGPSDRTPLHLAAMNGHVAVVRVLIELGANKHVVADFGESVLHSAAAHGHEAVVRLLVAECGLDVDLVNSRGKVALHEAAGSGHEAVVRTLLALGANRHAATEEGDTALHEATKAGHVEIVRLLAVKFGLDLDAVGALGQRPLHYAAFATSRTEEVTRLLVELGADKSARDVQCRTPRDVASIVPRENIISLLSPDTDGQDTERHACHRCQRETDKELEALKDQVIKNGEGWEKLWLY
;
A
#
# COMPACT_ATOMS: atom_id res chain seq x y z
N MET A 1 34.05 -13.33 30.68
CA MET A 1 33.38 -13.22 31.99
C MET A 1 32.38 -12.08 31.87
N ALA A 2 31.06 -12.25 31.96
CA ALA A 2 30.26 -13.41 32.33
C ALA A 2 28.98 -13.48 31.47
N THR A 3 28.58 -14.73 31.26
CA THR A 3 27.48 -15.29 30.49
C THR A 3 26.16 -15.14 31.26
N LEU A 4 25.10 -14.59 30.66
CA LEU A 4 23.75 -14.62 31.27
C LEU A 4 22.65 -14.49 30.18
N ILE A 5 22.15 -15.63 29.69
CA ILE A 5 20.95 -15.68 28.85
C ILE A 5 19.99 -16.74 29.40
N ARG A 6 18.87 -16.23 29.92
CA ARG A 6 17.66 -16.91 30.40
C ARG A 6 17.69 -17.52 31.82
N SER A 7 17.57 -16.68 32.84
CA SER A 7 16.97 -17.07 34.13
C SER A 7 16.01 -15.98 34.63
N GLN A 8 14.76 -16.34 34.97
CA GLN A 8 14.08 -15.57 36.01
C GLN A 8 14.86 -15.88 37.29
N SER A 9 15.55 -14.87 37.85
CA SER A 9 16.32 -14.93 39.11
C SER A 9 17.25 -16.15 39.26
N VAL A 10 18.52 -16.00 38.87
CA VAL A 10 19.60 -16.77 39.48
C VAL A 10 20.68 -15.78 39.93
N PRO A 11 21.02 -15.69 41.23
CA PRO A 11 22.24 -15.02 41.67
C PRO A 11 23.45 -15.80 41.14
N ASP A 12 24.45 -15.08 40.64
CA ASP A 12 25.82 -15.53 40.35
C ASP A 12 26.03 -17.05 40.18
N LEU A 13 26.12 -17.49 38.92
CA LEU A 13 26.84 -18.73 38.58
C LEU A 13 28.32 -18.39 38.33
N ASP A 14 28.95 -17.80 39.35
CA ASP A 14 30.37 -17.98 39.58
C ASP A 14 30.52 -19.26 40.43
N ARG A 15 31.23 -20.26 39.87
CA ARG A 15 31.85 -21.37 40.60
C ARG A 15 31.05 -21.93 41.80
N ALA A 16 29.97 -22.65 41.54
CA ALA A 16 29.49 -23.66 42.49
C ALA A 16 29.52 -25.01 41.76
N SER A 17 30.47 -25.84 42.17
CA SER A 17 30.64 -27.22 41.77
C SER A 17 29.34 -28.02 41.98
N ASP A 18 28.67 -28.43 40.89
CA ASP A 18 27.70 -29.53 40.91
C ASP A 18 28.48 -30.82 41.19
N THR A 19 28.75 -31.08 42.47
CA THR A 19 29.48 -32.24 42.99
C THR A 19 28.66 -33.54 42.97
N SER A 20 27.47 -33.55 42.36
CA SER A 20 26.59 -34.73 42.30
C SER A 20 26.58 -35.45 40.94
N LEU A 21 27.35 -35.00 39.94
CA LEU A 21 27.39 -35.57 38.58
C LEU A 21 28.77 -36.09 38.15
N LEU A 22 29.62 -36.36 39.13
CA LEU A 22 30.90 -37.01 38.91
C LEU A 22 30.77 -38.49 39.27
N ASP A 23 31.32 -39.37 38.43
CA ASP A 23 31.54 -40.75 38.83
C ASP A 23 32.46 -40.82 40.07
N HIS A 24 32.67 -42.01 40.65
CA HIS A 24 33.53 -42.19 41.83
C HIS A 24 34.99 -41.69 41.66
N LYS A 25 35.36 -41.19 40.46
CA LYS A 25 36.68 -40.68 40.08
C LYS A 25 36.70 -39.20 39.68
N GLY A 26 35.60 -38.46 39.78
CA GLY A 26 35.63 -37.03 39.51
C GLY A 26 35.51 -36.65 38.02
N GLN A 27 35.00 -37.52 37.14
CA GLN A 27 34.78 -37.22 35.71
C GLN A 27 33.30 -37.02 35.36
N PRO A 28 32.97 -36.17 34.36
CA PRO A 28 31.59 -35.99 33.89
C PRO A 28 31.02 -37.32 33.38
N SER A 29 29.82 -37.66 33.85
CA SER A 29 29.12 -38.91 33.52
C SER A 29 29.11 -39.22 32.02
N SER A 30 29.66 -40.36 31.59
CA SER A 30 29.84 -40.76 30.18
C SER A 30 28.55 -41.00 29.37
N CYS A 31 27.38 -40.74 29.95
CA CYS A 31 26.06 -41.04 29.38
C CYS A 31 25.19 -39.79 29.11
N ALA A 32 25.72 -38.58 29.28
CA ALA A 32 25.01 -37.36 28.89
C ALA A 32 24.93 -37.24 27.36
N TYR A 33 23.80 -36.76 26.83
CA TYR A 33 23.62 -36.64 25.38
C TYR A 33 24.50 -35.57 24.74
N CYS A 34 25.16 -35.91 23.64
CA CYS A 34 25.97 -35.00 22.83
C CYS A 34 25.24 -34.62 21.53
N TYR A 35 25.01 -33.32 21.30
CA TYR A 35 24.34 -32.83 20.10
C TYR A 35 25.21 -33.03 18.85
N SER A 36 24.65 -33.59 17.79
CA SER A 36 25.25 -33.59 16.44
C SER A 36 25.12 -32.22 15.78
N PRO A 37 26.12 -31.71 15.04
CA PRO A 37 25.99 -30.44 14.31
C PRO A 37 24.86 -30.51 13.28
N LEU A 38 24.14 -29.39 13.08
CA LEU A 38 23.13 -29.31 12.03
C LEU A 38 23.78 -29.34 10.64
N SER A 39 23.21 -30.10 9.72
CA SER A 39 23.69 -30.28 8.34
C SER A 39 23.57 -29.00 7.51
N GLN A 40 22.56 -28.17 7.77
CA GLN A 40 22.39 -26.85 7.15
C GLN A 40 22.00 -25.78 8.19
N PRO A 41 22.33 -24.49 7.95
CA PRO A 41 22.04 -23.41 8.91
C PRO A 41 20.56 -23.17 9.20
N ASP A 42 19.68 -23.49 8.25
CA ASP A 42 18.22 -23.31 8.33
C ASP A 42 17.49 -24.51 8.95
N ASN A 43 18.17 -25.64 9.16
CA ASN A 43 17.55 -26.84 9.70
C ASN A 43 17.25 -26.69 11.19
N VAL A 44 16.26 -27.42 11.69
CA VAL A 44 15.88 -27.47 13.10
C VAL A 44 15.85 -28.91 13.58
N ARG A 45 16.06 -29.16 14.88
CA ARG A 45 15.79 -30.49 15.44
C ARG A 45 14.34 -30.58 15.90
N LEU A 46 13.73 -31.75 15.76
CA LEU A 46 12.41 -32.09 16.28
C LEU A 46 12.54 -33.26 17.25
N LEU A 47 11.80 -33.22 18.36
CA LEU A 47 11.73 -34.30 19.33
C LEU A 47 10.61 -35.26 18.94
N ARG A 48 10.97 -36.49 18.58
CA ARG A 48 10.03 -37.60 18.45
C ARG A 48 9.84 -38.25 19.82
N LEU A 49 8.69 -38.03 20.43
CA LEU A 49 8.27 -38.58 21.71
C LEU A 49 7.63 -39.96 21.50
N MET A 50 8.21 -41.01 22.08
CA MET A 50 7.76 -42.39 21.88
C MET A 50 6.53 -42.72 22.75
N PRO A 51 5.56 -43.49 22.22
CA PRO A 51 4.39 -43.89 23.00
C PRO A 51 4.74 -44.91 24.08
N HIS A 52 3.99 -44.89 25.18
CA HIS A 52 4.12 -45.90 26.23
C HIS A 52 2.81 -46.06 27.02
N ALA A 53 2.35 -47.30 27.21
CA ALA A 53 1.10 -47.60 27.90
C ALA A 53 1.08 -47.14 29.37
N ASP A 54 2.21 -47.28 30.08
CA ASP A 54 2.39 -46.73 31.43
C ASP A 54 2.88 -45.29 31.38
N ARG A 55 2.11 -44.38 32.01
CA ARG A 55 2.43 -42.95 32.13
C ARG A 55 3.62 -42.66 33.03
N HIS A 56 3.99 -43.58 33.92
CA HIS A 56 5.13 -43.43 34.83
C HIS A 56 6.43 -44.01 34.30
N ALA A 57 6.39 -44.71 33.17
CA ALA A 57 7.60 -45.25 32.54
C ALA A 57 8.55 -44.13 32.08
N PRO A 58 9.87 -44.38 32.03
CA PRO A 58 10.86 -43.42 31.56
C PRO A 58 10.48 -42.81 30.20
N ILE A 59 10.66 -41.50 30.05
CA ILE A 59 10.37 -40.80 28.80
C ILE A 59 11.50 -41.08 27.81
N ARG A 60 11.18 -41.80 26.73
CA ARG A 60 12.11 -42.14 25.64
C ARG A 60 11.78 -41.31 24.40
N CYS A 61 12.81 -40.75 23.79
CA CYS A 61 12.69 -39.85 22.64
C CYS A 61 13.79 -40.13 21.60
N GLN A 62 13.59 -39.57 20.40
CA GLN A 62 14.60 -39.48 19.33
C GLN A 62 14.65 -38.03 18.84
N LEU A 63 15.84 -37.53 18.50
CA LEU A 63 16.01 -36.21 17.90
C LEU A 63 16.20 -36.37 16.38
N LEU A 64 15.35 -35.70 15.60
CA LEU A 64 15.36 -35.75 14.15
C LEU A 64 15.74 -34.38 13.59
N GLU A 65 16.62 -34.33 12.60
CA GLU A 65 16.89 -33.10 11.86
C GLU A 65 15.79 -32.85 10.82
N TYR A 66 15.28 -31.62 10.74
CA TYR A 66 14.17 -31.22 9.88
C TYR A 66 14.53 -29.96 9.08
N PRO A 67 14.42 -29.97 7.74
CA PRO A 67 14.68 -28.80 6.91
C PRO A 67 13.51 -27.83 6.96
N LEU A 68 13.80 -26.57 7.26
CA LEU A 68 12.78 -25.52 7.36
C LEU A 68 12.48 -24.83 6.01
N GLN A 69 13.20 -25.17 4.93
CA GLN A 69 12.99 -24.66 3.56
C GLN A 69 11.99 -25.49 2.73
N GLU A 70 11.34 -24.81 1.78
CA GLU A 70 10.24 -25.26 0.93
C GLU A 70 10.35 -26.71 0.41
N THR A 71 9.39 -27.54 0.80
CA THR A 71 8.85 -28.55 -0.12
C THR A 71 7.33 -28.40 -0.14
N ALA A 72 6.77 -28.28 -1.34
CA ALA A 72 5.33 -28.22 -1.61
C ALA A 72 4.57 -29.52 -1.23
N GLN A 73 5.18 -30.37 -0.40
CA GLN A 73 4.70 -31.66 0.07
C GLN A 73 5.21 -31.87 1.51
N ALA A 74 4.81 -31.02 2.47
CA ALA A 74 5.13 -31.24 3.88
C ALA A 74 4.32 -32.46 4.40
N THR A 75 4.91 -33.66 4.34
CA THR A 75 4.32 -34.92 4.80
C THR A 75 4.48 -35.16 6.31
N HIS A 76 5.12 -34.25 7.06
CA HIS A 76 5.26 -34.36 8.52
C HIS A 76 4.73 -33.11 9.25
N LEU A 77 3.56 -33.25 9.90
CA LEU A 77 2.96 -32.27 10.79
C LEU A 77 3.62 -32.37 12.18
N TYR A 78 4.50 -31.44 12.56
CA TYR A 78 5.00 -31.34 13.94
C TYR A 78 4.17 -30.36 14.78
N GLU A 79 4.17 -30.53 16.11
CA GLU A 79 3.60 -29.61 17.09
C GLU A 79 4.71 -28.74 17.72
N ALA A 80 4.42 -27.54 18.21
CA ALA A 80 5.39 -26.75 18.98
C ALA A 80 4.91 -26.54 20.42
N LEU A 81 5.80 -26.66 21.41
CA LEU A 81 5.47 -26.52 22.82
C LEU A 81 5.84 -25.12 23.37
N SER A 82 4.85 -24.37 23.82
CA SER A 82 5.01 -23.13 24.59
C SER A 82 4.76 -23.39 26.08
N TYR A 83 5.73 -23.08 26.93
CA TYR A 83 5.66 -23.37 28.37
C TYR A 83 6.56 -22.42 29.20
N VAL A 84 6.36 -22.40 30.52
CA VAL A 84 7.23 -21.67 31.45
C VAL A 84 8.37 -22.58 31.90
N TRP A 85 9.60 -22.08 31.91
CA TRP A 85 10.72 -22.81 32.49
C TRP A 85 10.51 -23.01 33.99
N GLY A 86 10.53 -24.27 34.45
CA GLY A 86 10.40 -24.62 35.86
C GLY A 86 11.64 -24.25 36.68
N SER A 87 11.60 -24.47 38.00
CA SER A 87 12.73 -24.23 38.89
C SER A 87 13.94 -25.10 38.54
N VAL A 88 15.14 -24.54 38.64
CA VAL A 88 16.39 -25.19 38.21
C VAL A 88 16.85 -26.30 39.17
N GLY A 89 16.37 -26.26 40.43
CA GLY A 89 16.85 -27.11 41.51
C GLY A 89 16.49 -28.60 41.42
N ASN A 90 15.47 -28.98 40.64
CA ASN A 90 15.07 -30.37 40.43
C ASN A 90 14.94 -30.66 38.93
N ARG A 91 15.90 -31.40 38.36
CA ARG A 91 15.85 -31.84 36.95
C ARG A 91 15.61 -33.34 36.86
N LEU A 92 14.83 -33.76 35.87
CA LEU A 92 14.49 -35.16 35.61
C LEU A 92 15.05 -35.58 34.25
N PRO A 93 15.50 -36.84 34.10
CA PRO A 93 16.08 -37.31 32.84
C PRO A 93 14.99 -37.67 31.82
N ILE A 94 15.23 -37.30 30.56
CA ILE A 94 14.62 -37.93 29.38
C ILE A 94 15.71 -38.67 28.62
N TYR A 95 15.38 -39.81 28.01
CA TYR A 95 16.34 -40.69 27.36
C TYR A 95 16.26 -40.54 25.84
N ILE A 96 17.39 -40.26 25.19
CA ILE A 96 17.53 -40.07 23.74
C ILE A 96 18.17 -41.31 23.12
N ARG A 97 17.50 -41.92 22.16
CA ARG A 97 18.03 -43.05 21.38
C ARG A 97 18.90 -42.54 20.22
N THR A 98 20.08 -43.14 20.02
CA THR A 98 21.00 -42.83 18.91
C THR A 98 20.92 -43.93 17.83
N ASP A 99 20.98 -43.54 16.55
CA ASP A 99 20.61 -44.36 15.37
C ASP A 99 21.52 -45.56 15.02
N ASP A 100 22.45 -45.98 15.88
CA ASP A 100 23.38 -47.09 15.57
C ASP A 100 22.73 -48.49 15.54
N ASP A 101 21.43 -48.61 15.88
CA ASP A 101 20.79 -49.92 16.04
C ASP A 101 19.96 -50.42 14.83
N ASP A 102 19.64 -49.61 13.82
CA ASP A 102 18.61 -49.96 12.82
C ASP A 102 19.09 -49.99 11.36
N LYS A 103 20.07 -50.86 11.04
CA LYS A 103 20.33 -51.25 9.63
C LYS A 103 20.23 -52.72 9.26
N ASN A 104 20.03 -53.67 10.18
CA ASN A 104 19.77 -55.06 9.79
C ASN A 104 18.92 -55.78 10.84
N GLY A 105 17.66 -56.02 10.52
CA GLY A 105 16.67 -56.69 11.37
C GLY A 105 17.04 -58.14 11.72
N THR A 106 17.98 -58.32 12.66
CA THR A 106 18.17 -59.57 13.41
C THR A 106 18.59 -59.26 14.85
N PRO A 107 17.92 -59.85 15.86
CA PRO A 107 18.29 -59.62 17.25
C PRO A 107 19.51 -60.46 17.62
N ARG A 108 20.69 -59.83 17.77
CA ARG A 108 21.86 -60.49 18.36
C ARG A 108 21.87 -60.30 19.86
N ALA A 109 21.64 -61.41 20.57
CA ALA A 109 21.80 -61.52 22.00
C ALA A 109 23.26 -61.34 22.43
N SER A 110 23.44 -60.55 23.51
CA SER A 110 24.59 -60.49 24.40
C SER A 110 25.89 -59.82 23.90
N ARG A 111 26.07 -58.55 24.26
CA ARG A 111 26.96 -58.09 25.35
C ARG A 111 27.01 -56.56 25.37
N SER A 112 27.03 -56.00 26.59
CA SER A 112 27.43 -54.62 26.92
C SER A 112 26.45 -53.50 26.53
N THR A 113 25.56 -53.14 27.47
CA THR A 113 25.09 -51.77 27.78
C THR A 113 25.37 -50.68 26.73
N ASN A 114 24.58 -50.61 25.66
CA ASN A 114 24.54 -49.42 24.81
C ASN A 114 23.69 -48.37 25.54
N SER A 115 24.38 -47.38 26.09
CA SER A 115 23.87 -46.34 26.98
C SER A 115 22.80 -45.50 26.29
N ASP A 116 21.54 -45.67 26.66
CA ASP A 116 20.50 -44.64 26.44
C ASP A 116 21.06 -43.32 27.00
N GLN A 117 21.46 -42.41 26.10
CA GLN A 117 21.98 -41.11 26.52
C GLN A 117 20.84 -40.31 27.13
N TYR A 118 21.11 -39.50 28.15
CA TYR A 118 20.04 -38.73 28.81
C TYR A 118 20.26 -37.22 28.70
N LEU A 119 19.14 -36.49 28.67
CA LEU A 119 19.06 -35.03 28.82
C LEU A 119 18.27 -34.70 30.09
N LEU A 120 18.80 -33.79 30.90
CA LEU A 120 18.14 -33.34 32.12
C LEU A 120 17.21 -32.15 31.82
N VAL A 121 15.91 -32.35 32.02
CA VAL A 121 14.87 -31.32 31.80
C VAL A 121 14.24 -30.87 33.13
N THR A 122 13.64 -29.68 33.16
CA THR A 122 12.94 -29.18 34.36
C THR A 122 11.72 -30.06 34.70
N THR A 123 11.32 -30.08 35.97
CA THR A 123 10.10 -30.79 36.39
C THR A 123 8.85 -30.39 35.60
N ASN A 124 8.70 -29.10 35.29
CA ASN A 124 7.55 -28.61 34.51
C ASN A 124 7.56 -29.15 33.08
N LEU A 125 8.72 -29.18 32.42
CA LEU A 125 8.84 -29.75 31.07
C LEU A 125 8.62 -31.28 31.08
N HIS A 126 9.16 -31.96 32.09
CA HIS A 126 8.94 -33.40 32.26
C HIS A 126 7.45 -33.70 32.45
N ALA A 127 6.75 -32.95 33.29
CA ALA A 127 5.30 -33.06 33.46
C ALA A 127 4.54 -32.83 32.14
N ALA A 128 4.89 -31.76 31.41
CA ALA A 128 4.30 -31.49 30.09
C ALA A 128 4.47 -32.68 29.12
N LEU A 129 5.68 -33.24 29.03
CA LEU A 129 5.98 -34.40 28.19
C LEU A 129 5.21 -35.65 28.64
N THR A 130 5.06 -35.88 29.95
CA THR A 130 4.24 -36.98 30.48
C THR A 130 2.77 -36.86 30.06
N HIS A 131 2.19 -35.66 30.08
CA HIS A 131 0.80 -35.43 29.65
C HIS A 131 0.63 -35.41 28.12
N LEU A 132 1.70 -35.10 27.38
CA LEU A 132 1.69 -35.15 25.91
C LEU A 132 1.96 -36.55 25.36
N ARG A 133 2.66 -37.41 26.10
CA ARG A 133 2.92 -38.79 25.70
C ARG A 133 1.60 -39.57 25.61
N ASP A 134 1.31 -40.05 24.41
CA ASP A 134 0.17 -40.93 24.17
C ASP A 134 0.55 -42.39 24.48
N GLY A 135 -0.45 -43.23 24.77
CA GLY A 135 -0.24 -44.65 25.04
C GLY A 135 0.18 -45.45 23.81
N PHE A 136 -0.17 -44.97 22.61
CA PHE A 136 -0.11 -45.74 21.36
C PHE A 136 0.51 -44.96 20.19
N LEU A 137 0.37 -43.64 20.16
CA LEU A 137 0.86 -42.80 19.07
C LEU A 137 2.13 -42.04 19.46
N GLU A 138 3.11 -42.06 18.57
CA GLU A 138 4.25 -41.14 18.67
C GLU A 138 3.83 -39.70 18.37
N ARG A 139 4.54 -38.74 18.96
CA ARG A 139 4.34 -37.32 18.68
C ARG A 139 5.65 -36.67 18.27
N ILE A 140 5.61 -35.84 17.22
CA ILE A 140 6.75 -35.04 16.79
C ILE A 140 6.53 -33.61 17.29
N ILE A 141 7.39 -33.15 18.19
CA ILE A 141 7.22 -31.88 18.90
C ILE A 141 8.52 -31.08 18.86
N TRP A 142 8.44 -29.81 18.52
CA TRP A 142 9.54 -28.87 18.70
C TRP A 142 9.51 -28.26 20.10
N ILE A 143 10.64 -28.33 20.81
CA ILE A 143 10.81 -27.85 22.19
C ILE A 143 12.15 -27.14 22.30
N ASP A 144 12.14 -25.84 22.60
CA ASP A 144 13.33 -24.99 22.62
C ASP A 144 14.48 -25.53 23.50
N ALA A 145 14.17 -26.03 24.69
CA ALA A 145 15.15 -26.53 25.65
C ALA A 145 15.82 -27.85 25.25
N VAL A 146 15.25 -28.59 24.29
CA VAL A 146 15.71 -29.93 23.88
C VAL A 146 16.17 -29.94 22.43
N CYS A 147 15.53 -29.17 21.55
CA CYS A 147 15.81 -29.16 20.12
C CYS A 147 16.97 -28.22 19.75
N ILE A 148 17.23 -27.21 20.58
CA ILE A 148 18.35 -26.27 20.41
C ILE A 148 19.50 -26.70 21.32
N ASN A 149 20.70 -26.79 20.76
CA ASN A 149 21.91 -26.98 21.56
C ASN A 149 22.17 -25.74 22.42
N GLN A 150 21.78 -25.80 23.70
CA GLN A 150 21.91 -24.68 24.64
C GLN A 150 23.37 -24.30 24.95
N GLN A 151 24.33 -25.17 24.64
CA GLN A 151 25.76 -24.96 24.87
C GLN A 151 26.45 -24.26 23.68
N ASP A 152 25.83 -24.25 22.50
CA ASP A 152 26.33 -23.56 21.30
C ASP A 152 25.61 -22.21 21.13
N GLY A 153 26.30 -21.12 21.46
CA GLY A 153 25.77 -19.76 21.34
C GLY A 153 25.41 -19.35 19.91
N VAL A 154 26.12 -19.88 18.90
CA VAL A 154 25.89 -19.56 17.49
C VAL A 154 24.64 -20.28 16.98
N GLU A 155 24.51 -21.58 17.29
CA GLU A 155 23.29 -22.32 16.97
C GLU A 155 22.07 -21.70 17.66
N LYS A 156 22.20 -21.39 18.96
CA LYS A 156 21.14 -20.75 19.74
C LYS A 156 20.70 -19.42 19.13
N GLY A 157 21.64 -18.56 18.74
CA GLY A 157 21.33 -17.29 18.07
C GLY A 157 20.52 -17.48 16.78
N ARG A 158 20.98 -18.39 15.90
CA ARG A 158 20.29 -18.70 14.63
C ARG A 158 18.89 -19.30 14.83
N GLN A 159 18.75 -20.24 15.76
CA GLN A 159 17.47 -20.88 16.06
C GLN A 159 16.46 -19.90 16.65
N VAL A 160 16.91 -18.97 17.50
CA VAL A 160 16.03 -17.93 18.07
C VAL A 160 15.57 -16.94 16.99
N GLN A 161 16.43 -16.58 16.03
CA GLN A 161 16.01 -15.79 14.86
C GLN A 161 14.95 -16.51 14.01
N SER A 162 15.01 -17.86 13.95
CA SER A 162 14.04 -18.68 13.23
C SER A 162 12.77 -18.99 14.02
N MET A 163 12.66 -18.57 15.29
CA MET A 163 11.59 -18.95 16.21
C MET A 163 10.18 -18.66 15.65
N ALA A 164 9.97 -17.49 15.05
CA ALA A 164 8.67 -17.12 14.46
C ALA A 164 8.29 -18.06 13.31
N ARG A 165 9.27 -18.43 12.47
CA ARG A 165 9.11 -19.38 11.37
C ARG A 165 8.81 -20.79 11.89
N ILE A 166 9.49 -21.23 12.95
CA ILE A 166 9.27 -22.54 13.58
C ILE A 166 7.85 -22.67 14.13
N TYR A 167 7.34 -21.67 14.85
CA TYR A 167 5.97 -21.70 15.36
C TYR A 167 4.92 -21.55 14.25
N ALA A 168 5.20 -20.78 13.20
CA ALA A 168 4.29 -20.61 12.06
C ALA A 168 4.20 -21.84 11.14
N SER A 169 5.28 -22.63 11.07
CA SER A 169 5.33 -23.90 10.35
C SER A 169 4.76 -25.07 11.15
N ALA A 170 4.59 -24.93 12.47
CA ALA A 170 3.96 -25.96 13.29
C ALA A 170 2.48 -26.15 12.94
N SER A 171 2.02 -27.40 12.96
CA SER A 171 0.61 -27.75 12.77
C SER A 171 -0.29 -27.16 13.86
N ARG A 172 0.22 -27.11 15.09
CA ARG A 172 -0.38 -26.44 16.24
C ARG A 172 0.68 -26.03 17.25
N VAL A 173 0.34 -25.06 18.08
CA VAL A 173 1.12 -24.64 19.24
C VAL A 173 0.38 -25.08 20.50
N VAL A 174 1.01 -25.95 21.28
CA VAL A 174 0.49 -26.41 22.56
C VAL A 174 1.02 -25.49 23.66
N VAL A 175 0.11 -24.81 24.35
CA VAL A 175 0.41 -23.96 25.51
C VAL A 175 0.25 -24.78 26.78
N TRP A 176 1.34 -25.03 27.49
CA TRP A 176 1.34 -25.71 28.78
C TRP A 176 1.41 -24.69 29.93
N LEU A 177 0.29 -24.57 30.67
CA LEU A 177 0.18 -23.66 31.81
C LEU A 177 0.69 -24.27 33.12
N GLY A 178 1.08 -25.55 33.13
CA GLY A 178 1.50 -26.29 34.32
C GLY A 178 0.49 -27.35 34.76
N GLU A 179 0.81 -28.05 35.84
CA GLU A 179 -0.11 -29.00 36.49
C GLU A 179 -1.40 -28.32 36.99
N ALA A 180 -2.45 -29.12 37.15
CA ALA A 180 -3.71 -28.64 37.71
C ALA A 180 -3.48 -28.19 39.17
N ALA A 181 -3.92 -26.96 39.47
CA ALA A 181 -4.04 -26.44 40.84
C ALA A 181 -5.53 -26.32 41.19
N ASP A 182 -5.85 -26.14 42.48
CA ASP A 182 -7.23 -26.00 42.95
C ASP A 182 -8.02 -24.98 42.11
N GLY A 183 -9.10 -25.44 41.48
CA GLY A 183 -9.97 -24.61 40.63
C GLY A 183 -9.53 -24.41 39.17
N SER A 184 -8.38 -24.91 38.73
CA SER A 184 -7.91 -24.71 37.33
C SER A 184 -8.82 -25.39 36.29
N ASP A 185 -9.31 -26.60 36.59
CA ASP A 185 -10.27 -27.31 35.71
C ASP A 185 -11.63 -26.60 35.67
N ARG A 186 -12.07 -26.09 36.83
CA ARG A 186 -13.29 -25.28 36.96
C ARG A 186 -13.19 -24.00 36.13
N ALA A 187 -12.05 -23.31 36.17
CA ALA A 187 -11.81 -22.11 35.38
C ALA A 187 -11.86 -22.39 33.87
N LEU A 188 -11.19 -23.44 33.39
CA LEU A 188 -11.20 -23.79 31.97
C LEU A 188 -12.58 -24.23 31.48
N GLU A 189 -13.33 -24.98 32.28
CA GLU A 189 -14.69 -25.41 31.93
C GLU A 189 -15.66 -24.22 31.88
N ALA A 190 -15.58 -23.30 32.84
CA ALA A 190 -16.38 -22.08 32.84
C ALA A 190 -16.13 -21.22 31.59
N LEU A 191 -14.86 -21.09 31.16
CA LEU A 191 -14.52 -20.38 29.93
C LEU A 191 -15.07 -21.10 28.69
N ARG A 192 -15.08 -22.44 28.65
CA ARG A 192 -15.71 -23.18 27.54
C ARG A 192 -17.21 -22.93 27.46
N GLN A 193 -17.90 -22.92 28.60
CA GLN A 193 -19.35 -22.67 28.67
C GLN A 193 -19.69 -21.25 28.22
N ALA A 194 -18.98 -20.24 28.74
CA ALA A 194 -19.17 -18.85 28.35
C ALA A 194 -18.93 -18.62 26.84
N ALA A 195 -17.90 -19.26 26.27
CA ALA A 195 -17.64 -19.21 24.84
C ALA A 195 -18.79 -19.83 24.01
N GLY A 196 -19.33 -20.97 24.44
CA GLY A 196 -20.44 -21.63 23.77
C GLY A 196 -21.73 -20.80 23.76
N GLU A 197 -22.01 -20.09 24.85
CA GLU A 197 -23.15 -19.17 24.94
C GLU A 197 -22.99 -17.96 24.03
N GLN A 198 -21.79 -17.36 23.99
CA GLN A 198 -21.47 -16.24 23.11
C GLN A 198 -21.53 -16.63 21.63
N GLU A 199 -21.05 -17.82 21.27
CA GLU A 199 -21.12 -18.31 19.89
C GLU A 199 -22.57 -18.63 19.49
N ALA A 200 -23.38 -19.19 20.40
CA ALA A 200 -24.80 -19.40 20.17
C ALA A 200 -25.55 -18.06 19.99
N ALA A 201 -25.22 -17.04 20.78
CA ALA A 201 -25.77 -15.69 20.64
C ALA A 201 -25.38 -15.04 19.30
N TYR A 202 -24.11 -15.13 18.90
CA TYR A 202 -23.64 -14.63 17.61
C TYR A 202 -24.31 -15.34 16.43
N ARG A 203 -24.45 -16.67 16.48
CA ARG A 203 -25.18 -17.43 15.45
C ARG A 203 -26.65 -17.04 15.37
N ARG A 204 -27.31 -16.75 16.51
CA ARG A 204 -28.68 -16.22 16.54
C ARG A 204 -28.75 -14.83 15.90
N GLU A 205 -27.82 -13.93 16.21
CA GLU A 205 -27.77 -12.59 15.64
C GLU A 205 -27.50 -12.60 14.13
N LEU A 206 -26.57 -13.45 13.67
CA LEU A 206 -26.31 -13.65 12.25
C LEU A 206 -27.52 -14.23 11.52
N ALA A 207 -28.25 -15.17 12.14
CA ALA A 207 -29.50 -15.69 11.61
C ALA A 207 -30.58 -14.60 11.54
N LEU A 208 -30.71 -13.76 12.57
CA LEU A 208 -31.61 -12.60 12.59
C LEU A 208 -31.25 -11.56 11.53
N GLU A 209 -29.97 -11.26 11.33
CA GLU A 209 -29.49 -10.31 10.33
C GLU A 209 -29.69 -10.85 8.90
N THR A 210 -29.51 -12.15 8.71
CA THR A 210 -29.82 -12.85 7.45
C THR A 210 -31.32 -12.80 7.17
N LEU A 211 -32.16 -13.08 8.18
CA LEU A 211 -33.62 -12.96 8.09
C LEU A 211 -34.07 -11.52 7.78
N ARG A 212 -33.44 -10.50 8.39
CA ARG A 212 -33.69 -9.08 8.08
C ARG A 212 -33.30 -8.73 6.64
N ARG A 213 -32.20 -9.28 6.13
CA ARG A 213 -31.76 -9.09 4.73
C ARG A 213 -32.72 -9.76 3.74
N VAL A 214 -33.17 -10.99 4.03
CA VAL A 214 -34.15 -11.72 3.23
C VAL A 214 -35.49 -10.96 3.22
N SER A 215 -35.98 -10.51 4.37
CA SER A 215 -37.19 -9.70 4.48
C SER A 215 -37.12 -8.38 3.69
N ARG A 216 -35.94 -7.72 3.63
CA ARG A 216 -35.72 -6.52 2.81
C ARG A 216 -35.64 -6.82 1.29
N GLN A 217 -35.18 -8.01 0.90
CA GLN A 217 -35.18 -8.45 -0.50
C GLN A 217 -36.56 -8.91 -0.98
N GLU A 218 -37.35 -9.54 -0.11
CA GLU A 218 -38.71 -10.00 -0.39
C GLU A 218 -39.71 -8.84 -0.63
N ALA A 219 -39.45 -7.65 -0.09
CA ALA A 219 -40.24 -6.44 -0.34
C ALA A 219 -40.19 -5.91 -1.81
N LYS A 220 -39.45 -6.57 -2.72
CA LYS A 220 -39.27 -6.14 -4.13
C LYS A 220 -39.88 -7.07 -5.20
N LEU A 221 -40.62 -8.13 -4.83
CA LEU A 221 -41.19 -9.09 -5.80
C LEU A 221 -42.73 -9.07 -5.85
N PRO A 222 -43.37 -9.21 -7.03
CA PRO A 222 -44.83 -9.23 -7.15
C PRO A 222 -45.43 -10.54 -6.63
N ILE A 223 -46.42 -10.41 -5.75
CA ILE A 223 -47.10 -11.51 -5.05
C ILE A 223 -48.10 -12.21 -5.99
N LYS A 224 -47.95 -13.53 -6.18
CA LYS A 224 -49.05 -14.50 -6.40
C LYS A 224 -48.57 -15.97 -6.40
N ARG A 225 -47.89 -16.41 -5.33
CA ARG A 225 -47.75 -17.84 -4.93
C ARG A 225 -46.98 -17.99 -3.60
N PHE A 226 -47.42 -17.35 -2.51
CA PHE A 226 -46.63 -17.35 -1.26
C PHE A 226 -47.42 -17.38 0.06
N GLU A 227 -48.69 -17.80 0.07
CA GLU A 227 -49.51 -17.72 1.30
C GLU A 227 -49.34 -18.91 2.27
N ALA A 228 -48.83 -20.06 1.82
CA ALA A 228 -48.58 -21.21 2.71
C ALA A 228 -47.19 -21.19 3.37
N TYR A 229 -46.18 -20.55 2.73
CA TYR A 229 -44.81 -20.46 3.24
C TYR A 229 -44.67 -19.34 4.28
N ASN A 230 -45.43 -18.25 4.15
CA ASN A 230 -45.40 -17.12 5.08
C ASN A 230 -45.93 -17.43 6.49
N GLY A 231 -46.85 -18.39 6.64
CA GLY A 231 -47.36 -18.77 7.98
C GLY A 231 -46.30 -19.42 8.87
N PHE A 232 -45.44 -20.25 8.28
CA PHE A 232 -44.39 -20.97 9.01
C PHE A 232 -43.19 -20.06 9.31
N VAL A 233 -42.79 -19.24 8.34
CA VAL A 233 -41.72 -18.25 8.51
C VAL A 233 -42.14 -17.17 9.51
N SER A 234 -43.39 -16.69 9.47
CA SER A 234 -43.89 -15.65 10.38
C SER A 234 -43.89 -16.07 11.85
N GLN A 235 -44.20 -17.34 12.16
CA GLN A 235 -44.19 -17.83 13.55
C GLN A 235 -42.76 -18.00 14.05
N ALA A 236 -41.88 -18.63 13.24
CA ALA A 236 -40.47 -18.79 13.58
C ALA A 236 -39.76 -17.43 13.74
N THR A 237 -40.09 -16.42 12.93
CA THR A 237 -39.56 -15.05 13.10
C THR A 237 -40.12 -14.35 14.34
N LYS A 238 -41.37 -14.62 14.74
CA LYS A 238 -41.96 -14.06 15.98
C LYS A 238 -41.27 -14.64 17.20
N ASP A 239 -41.09 -15.95 17.24
CA ASP A 239 -40.42 -16.66 18.34
C ASP A 239 -38.95 -16.24 18.47
N LEU A 240 -38.28 -15.89 17.36
CA LEU A 240 -36.90 -15.35 17.32
C LEU A 240 -36.79 -13.86 17.64
N LEU A 241 -37.83 -13.05 17.39
CA LEU A 241 -37.86 -11.61 17.70
C LEU A 241 -38.27 -11.33 19.15
N GLU A 242 -39.04 -12.22 19.78
CA GLU A 242 -39.38 -12.17 21.21
C GLU A 242 -38.19 -12.58 22.10
N ALA A 243 -37.17 -13.25 21.55
CA ALA A 243 -35.88 -13.46 22.18
C ALA A 243 -34.99 -12.20 21.95
N GLY A 244 -34.75 -11.42 23.00
CA GLY A 244 -34.13 -10.09 22.94
C GLY A 244 -32.73 -9.97 22.31
N SER A 245 -32.28 -8.71 22.17
CA SER A 245 -30.98 -8.26 21.63
C SER A 245 -29.76 -8.98 22.24
N ALA A 246 -28.80 -9.34 21.38
CA ALA A 246 -27.52 -9.99 21.76
C ALA A 246 -26.57 -9.09 22.58
N ALA A 247 -26.88 -7.81 22.77
CA ALA A 247 -26.00 -6.86 23.45
C ALA A 247 -25.93 -7.02 24.98
N ASP A 248 -26.80 -7.83 25.61
CA ASP A 248 -26.94 -7.89 27.09
C ASP A 248 -26.76 -9.29 27.70
N VAL A 249 -26.22 -10.28 26.99
CA VAL A 249 -25.94 -11.60 27.61
C VAL A 249 -24.53 -11.62 28.20
N ALA A 250 -24.31 -10.82 29.26
CA ALA A 250 -23.15 -11.03 30.12
C ALA A 250 -23.35 -12.35 30.88
N VAL A 251 -22.47 -13.33 30.70
CA VAL A 251 -22.51 -14.57 31.48
C VAL A 251 -22.14 -14.21 32.92
N THR A 252 -23.12 -14.19 33.82
CA THR A 252 -22.87 -13.90 35.23
C THR A 252 -22.13 -15.06 35.88
N LEU A 253 -20.80 -14.97 35.93
CA LEU A 253 -19.95 -15.94 36.63
C LEU A 253 -20.04 -15.73 38.15
N ASP A 254 -20.08 -16.83 38.90
CA ASP A 254 -20.02 -16.78 40.36
C ASP A 254 -18.61 -16.43 40.85
N GLU A 255 -18.53 -15.72 41.98
CA GLU A 255 -17.30 -15.21 42.59
C GLU A 255 -16.16 -16.26 42.69
N PRO A 256 -16.35 -17.51 43.16
CA PRO A 256 -15.27 -18.48 43.22
C PRO A 256 -14.77 -18.94 41.84
N THR A 257 -15.61 -18.91 40.81
CA THR A 257 -15.19 -19.20 39.43
C THR A 257 -14.38 -18.05 38.85
N GLN A 258 -14.78 -16.80 39.12
CA GLN A 258 -13.99 -15.62 38.75
C GLN A 258 -12.61 -15.65 39.42
N GLN A 259 -12.55 -15.99 40.71
CA GLN A 259 -11.29 -16.10 41.46
C GLN A 259 -10.40 -17.22 40.92
N ALA A 260 -10.98 -18.36 40.53
CA ALA A 260 -10.25 -19.44 39.87
C ALA A 260 -9.70 -19.03 38.49
N ILE A 261 -10.45 -18.24 37.72
CA ILE A 261 -9.98 -17.68 36.45
C ILE A 261 -8.84 -16.69 36.68
N PHE A 262 -8.92 -15.79 37.66
CA PHE A 262 -7.81 -14.90 38.01
C PHE A 262 -6.55 -15.69 38.41
N ALA A 263 -6.67 -16.69 39.27
CA ALA A 263 -5.55 -17.56 39.65
C ALA A 263 -4.91 -18.28 38.45
N LEU A 264 -5.71 -18.67 37.45
CA LEU A 264 -5.21 -19.23 36.19
C LEU A 264 -4.44 -18.18 35.36
N LEU A 265 -4.97 -16.96 35.24
CA LEU A 265 -4.40 -15.86 34.46
C LEU A 265 -3.16 -15.23 35.11
N GLU A 266 -3.01 -15.35 36.44
CA GLU A 266 -1.81 -14.92 37.18
C GLU A 266 -0.61 -15.85 37.00
N ARG A 267 -0.80 -17.02 36.36
CA ARG A 267 0.30 -17.95 36.11
C ARG A 267 1.42 -17.28 35.29
N PRO A 268 2.71 -17.59 35.55
CA PRO A 268 3.84 -16.87 34.96
C PRO A 268 3.88 -16.88 33.43
N TRP A 269 3.17 -17.83 32.79
CA TRP A 269 3.08 -17.92 31.34
C TRP A 269 2.58 -16.61 30.74
N PHE A 270 1.46 -16.05 31.23
CA PHE A 270 0.85 -14.84 30.68
C PHE A 270 1.75 -13.60 30.75
N GLY A 271 2.70 -13.58 31.69
CA GLY A 271 3.65 -12.48 31.84
C GLY A 271 4.84 -12.53 30.88
N ARG A 272 5.07 -13.63 30.15
CA ARG A 272 6.26 -13.77 29.28
C ARG A 272 6.15 -12.94 28.00
N ILE A 273 7.31 -12.43 27.57
CA ILE A 273 7.50 -11.69 26.32
C ILE A 273 7.24 -12.55 25.08
N TRP A 274 7.76 -13.79 25.08
CA TRP A 274 7.72 -14.71 23.94
C TRP A 274 6.31 -15.18 23.59
N VAL A 275 5.38 -15.18 24.55
CA VAL A 275 3.98 -15.58 24.35
C VAL A 275 3.33 -14.80 23.21
N LEU A 276 3.67 -13.52 23.07
CA LEU A 276 3.09 -12.68 22.03
C LEU A 276 3.44 -13.24 20.64
N GLN A 277 4.69 -13.65 20.43
CA GLN A 277 5.14 -14.24 19.16
C GLN A 277 4.66 -15.68 19.01
N GLU A 278 4.74 -16.49 20.06
CA GLU A 278 4.31 -17.90 20.05
C GLU A 278 2.83 -18.03 19.66
N VAL A 279 1.98 -17.20 20.27
CA VAL A 279 0.53 -17.21 20.05
C VAL A 279 0.17 -16.53 18.73
N ALA A 280 0.89 -15.47 18.33
CA ALA A 280 0.63 -14.85 17.05
C ALA A 280 1.16 -15.69 15.87
N ALA A 281 2.22 -16.47 16.02
CA ALA A 281 2.68 -17.37 14.97
C ALA A 281 1.76 -18.60 14.82
N ALA A 282 1.03 -18.96 15.88
CA ALA A 282 0.25 -20.19 15.92
C ALA A 282 -0.88 -20.21 14.88
N ARG A 283 -0.90 -21.27 14.05
CA ARG A 283 -2.06 -21.58 13.18
C ARG A 283 -3.26 -22.08 13.97
N TYR A 284 -2.97 -22.92 14.95
CA TYR A 284 -3.94 -23.52 15.86
C TYR A 284 -3.32 -23.56 17.25
N LEU A 285 -4.02 -23.03 18.25
CA LEU A 285 -3.54 -22.93 19.62
C LEU A 285 -4.33 -23.90 20.50
N LEU A 286 -3.63 -24.73 21.27
CA LEU A 286 -4.24 -25.64 22.23
C LEU A 286 -3.70 -25.34 23.63
N VAL A 287 -4.56 -24.84 24.52
CA VAL A 287 -4.20 -24.52 25.91
C VAL A 287 -4.43 -25.73 26.80
N LYS A 288 -3.40 -26.14 27.54
CA LYS A 288 -3.38 -27.28 28.46
C LYS A 288 -3.04 -26.84 29.87
N CYS A 289 -3.77 -27.36 30.84
CA CYS A 289 -3.46 -27.27 32.27
C CYS A 289 -3.79 -28.62 32.93
N GLY A 290 -2.77 -29.34 33.41
CA GLY A 290 -2.94 -30.73 33.83
C GLY A 290 -3.57 -31.58 32.71
N VAL A 291 -4.68 -32.26 33.02
CA VAL A 291 -5.45 -33.07 32.06
C VAL A 291 -6.44 -32.26 31.20
N SER A 292 -6.74 -31.02 31.60
CA SER A 292 -7.73 -30.17 30.92
C SER A 292 -7.16 -29.50 29.66
N THR A 293 -7.95 -29.50 28.59
CA THR A 293 -7.54 -29.03 27.25
C THR A 293 -8.57 -28.11 26.62
N VAL A 294 -8.24 -26.85 26.32
CA VAL A 294 -9.17 -25.93 25.65
C VAL A 294 -8.53 -25.36 24.39
N ASP A 295 -9.34 -25.24 23.35
CA ASP A 295 -8.97 -24.57 22.11
C ASP A 295 -8.70 -23.08 22.37
N GLY A 296 -7.69 -22.49 21.72
CA GLY A 296 -7.32 -21.10 21.93
C GLY A 296 -8.41 -20.11 21.54
N THR A 297 -9.17 -20.38 20.46
CA THR A 297 -10.29 -19.52 20.07
C THR A 297 -11.41 -19.59 21.10
N THR A 298 -11.76 -20.79 21.58
CA THR A 298 -12.72 -20.98 22.68
C THR A 298 -12.26 -20.31 23.96
N PHE A 299 -10.98 -20.44 24.32
CA PHE A 299 -10.40 -19.77 25.48
C PHE A 299 -10.50 -18.24 25.37
N SER A 300 -10.21 -17.68 24.20
CA SER A 300 -10.27 -16.23 23.95
C SER A 300 -11.70 -15.69 23.98
N LEU A 301 -12.66 -16.38 23.34
CA LEU A 301 -14.07 -16.03 23.33
C LEU A 301 -14.69 -16.14 24.72
N GLY A 302 -14.31 -17.17 25.49
CA GLY A 302 -14.77 -17.36 26.86
C GLY A 302 -14.32 -16.23 27.78
N LEU A 303 -13.08 -15.75 27.63
CA LEU A 303 -12.57 -14.61 28.40
C LEU A 303 -13.27 -13.30 28.05
N ASP A 304 -13.54 -13.06 26.77
CA ASP A 304 -14.29 -11.87 26.33
C ASP A 304 -15.76 -11.91 26.82
N ALA A 305 -16.41 -13.07 26.75
CA ALA A 305 -17.79 -13.26 27.20
C ALA A 305 -17.93 -13.15 28.74
N ALA A 306 -16.88 -13.49 29.49
CA ALA A 306 -16.85 -13.45 30.93
C ALA A 306 -16.88 -12.02 31.53
N GLN A 307 -16.57 -10.98 30.74
CA GLN A 307 -16.56 -9.56 31.15
C GLN A 307 -15.95 -9.31 32.56
N LEU A 308 -14.78 -9.90 32.82
CA LEU A 308 -14.15 -9.86 34.14
C LEU A 308 -13.86 -8.42 34.60
N SER A 309 -14.24 -8.07 35.83
CA SER A 309 -13.84 -6.80 36.46
C SER A 309 -12.43 -6.92 37.03
N TYR A 310 -11.52 -6.07 36.55
CA TYR A 310 -10.11 -6.08 36.96
C TYR A 310 -9.77 -5.07 38.08
N GLU A 311 -10.76 -4.54 38.81
CA GLU A 311 -10.58 -3.49 39.82
C GLU A 311 -9.55 -3.87 40.92
N GLY A 312 -9.35 -5.17 41.20
CA GLY A 312 -8.33 -5.69 42.11
C GLY A 312 -7.03 -6.22 41.47
N HIS A 313 -6.96 -6.30 40.13
CA HIS A 313 -5.85 -6.93 39.40
C HIS A 313 -5.37 -6.07 38.21
N PRO A 314 -4.82 -4.86 38.44
CA PRO A 314 -4.47 -3.91 37.39
C PRO A 314 -3.40 -4.43 36.41
N ALA A 315 -2.55 -5.36 36.85
CA ALA A 315 -1.58 -6.03 35.98
C ALA A 315 -2.26 -6.92 34.93
N LEU A 316 -3.32 -7.65 35.30
CA LEU A 316 -4.03 -8.53 34.38
C LEU A 316 -4.82 -7.76 33.33
N HIS A 317 -5.43 -6.62 33.71
CA HIS A 317 -6.10 -5.70 32.79
C HIS A 317 -5.18 -5.27 31.62
N ARG A 318 -3.87 -5.14 31.88
CA ARG A 318 -2.89 -4.75 30.85
C ARG A 318 -2.31 -5.94 30.07
N LEU A 319 -2.34 -7.14 30.62
CA LEU A 319 -1.73 -8.34 30.04
C LEU A 319 -2.68 -9.11 29.12
N ILE A 320 -3.93 -9.26 29.52
CA ILE A 320 -4.88 -10.25 28.95
C ILE A 320 -5.57 -9.74 27.68
N PRO A 321 -6.15 -8.52 27.62
CA PRO A 321 -6.84 -8.05 26.41
C PRO A 321 -5.95 -8.01 25.14
N PRO A 322 -4.67 -7.56 25.20
CA PRO A 322 -3.79 -7.62 24.03
C PRO A 322 -3.52 -9.06 23.56
N LEU A 323 -3.49 -10.02 24.48
CA LEU A 323 -3.27 -11.44 24.16
C LEU A 323 -4.49 -12.03 23.46
N ILE A 324 -5.70 -11.77 23.95
CA ILE A 324 -6.96 -12.22 23.35
C ILE A 324 -7.04 -11.76 21.89
N ARG A 325 -6.76 -10.47 21.63
CA ARG A 325 -6.75 -9.92 20.26
C ARG A 325 -5.72 -10.61 19.35
N LEU A 326 -4.55 -10.99 19.88
CA LEU A 326 -3.54 -11.72 19.11
C LEU A 326 -3.99 -13.14 18.78
N ILE A 327 -4.65 -13.83 19.72
CA ILE A 327 -5.23 -15.17 19.51
C ILE A 327 -6.32 -15.10 18.43
N GLN A 328 -7.28 -14.19 18.58
CA GLN A 328 -8.37 -14.00 17.61
C GLN A 328 -7.86 -13.59 16.23
N GLY A 329 -6.85 -12.72 16.19
CA GLY A 329 -6.20 -12.28 14.97
C GLY A 329 -5.36 -13.37 14.29
N ALA A 330 -4.89 -14.39 15.02
CA ALA A 330 -4.12 -15.48 14.43
C ALA A 330 -4.95 -16.41 13.54
N ALA A 331 -6.18 -16.71 13.94
CA ALA A 331 -7.09 -17.56 13.18
C ALA A 331 -7.55 -16.97 11.84
N SER A 332 -7.46 -15.64 11.68
CA SER A 332 -7.92 -14.90 10.49
C SER A 332 -6.81 -14.57 9.48
N ARG A 333 -5.56 -15.00 9.73
CA ARG A 333 -4.45 -14.71 8.80
C ARG A 333 -4.50 -15.66 7.59
N PRO A 334 -4.36 -15.14 6.35
CA PRO A 334 -4.33 -15.98 5.16
C PRO A 334 -3.20 -17.00 5.25
N GLN A 335 -3.39 -18.19 4.66
CA GLN A 335 -2.29 -19.13 4.42
C GLN A 335 -1.18 -18.35 3.74
N CYS A 336 0.03 -18.33 4.31
CA CYS A 336 1.17 -17.71 3.67
C CYS A 336 1.52 -18.53 2.42
N ALA A 337 0.83 -18.24 1.33
CA ALA A 337 1.00 -18.78 -0.01
C ALA A 337 1.10 -17.59 -0.96
N THR A 338 2.09 -16.71 -0.74
CA THR A 338 2.54 -15.78 -1.78
C THR A 338 3.97 -15.34 -1.49
N ILE A 339 4.95 -16.15 -1.88
CA ILE A 339 6.27 -15.65 -2.20
C ILE A 339 6.60 -16.20 -3.59
N MET A 340 6.74 -15.29 -4.55
CA MET A 340 7.42 -15.50 -5.83
C MET A 340 8.69 -16.34 -5.62
N PRO A 341 9.12 -17.19 -6.56
CA PRO A 341 10.35 -17.96 -6.41
C PRO A 341 11.53 -17.01 -6.17
N GLN A 342 12.06 -17.00 -4.93
CA GLN A 342 13.15 -16.12 -4.52
C GLN A 342 14.48 -16.74 -4.97
N THR A 343 14.93 -16.38 -6.16
CA THR A 343 16.31 -16.61 -6.59
C THR A 343 17.22 -15.55 -5.95
N SER A 344 17.53 -15.69 -4.66
CA SER A 344 18.79 -15.25 -4.02
C SER A 344 18.66 -15.22 -2.50
N LEU A 345 19.67 -15.75 -1.83
CA LEU A 345 19.89 -15.86 -0.39
C LEU A 345 19.40 -14.68 0.49
N SER A 346 18.90 -15.07 1.69
CA SER A 346 18.86 -14.33 2.96
C SER A 346 17.88 -13.15 3.12
N ARG A 347 16.57 -13.40 3.09
CA ARG A 347 15.59 -12.54 3.81
C ARG A 347 14.94 -13.30 4.99
N PRO A 348 14.99 -12.77 6.24
CA PRO A 348 14.38 -13.42 7.40
C PRO A 348 12.84 -13.22 7.48
N PHE A 349 12.17 -14.18 8.12
CA PHE A 349 10.71 -14.34 8.20
C PHE A 349 10.01 -13.32 9.14
N SER A 350 8.80 -12.85 8.79
CA SER A 350 7.96 -11.95 9.59
C SER A 350 6.48 -12.34 9.51
N LEU A 351 5.73 -12.15 10.61
CA LEU A 351 4.29 -12.46 10.72
C LEU A 351 3.36 -11.32 10.24
N ASN A 352 3.90 -10.17 9.85
CA ASN A 352 3.16 -9.02 9.34
C ASN A 352 1.95 -8.58 10.20
N ILE A 353 2.15 -8.43 11.52
CA ILE A 353 1.05 -8.20 12.48
C ILE A 353 0.72 -6.70 12.61
N CYS A 354 1.73 -5.89 12.97
CA CYS A 354 1.63 -4.46 13.27
C CYS A 354 3.01 -3.82 13.01
N SER A 355 3.09 -2.48 12.95
CA SER A 355 4.41 -1.82 12.87
C SER A 355 5.21 -2.05 14.16
N ILE A 356 6.54 -1.91 14.09
CA ILE A 356 7.37 -2.10 15.28
C ILE A 356 7.02 -1.08 16.38
N GLY A 357 6.64 0.14 15.99
CA GLY A 357 6.17 1.18 16.91
C GLY A 357 4.88 0.81 17.66
N GLU A 358 3.94 0.13 17.00
CA GLU A 358 2.72 -0.40 17.66
C GLU A 358 3.04 -1.59 18.58
N LEU A 359 4.02 -2.40 18.20
CA LEU A 359 4.41 -3.56 18.98
C LEU A 359 5.17 -3.14 20.24
N VAL A 360 6.07 -2.16 20.20
CA VAL A 360 6.83 -1.71 21.39
C VAL A 360 5.92 -1.40 22.59
N ASP A 361 4.76 -0.79 22.36
CA ASP A 361 3.77 -0.47 23.42
C ASP A 361 3.18 -1.73 24.08
N ARG A 362 2.99 -2.83 23.33
CA ARG A 362 2.34 -4.07 23.83
C ARG A 362 3.26 -4.92 24.71
N PHE A 363 4.57 -4.72 24.62
CA PHE A 363 5.59 -5.57 25.24
C PHE A 363 6.17 -4.94 26.51
N ARG A 364 5.98 -3.63 26.72
CA ARG A 364 6.33 -2.94 27.98
C ARG A 364 5.67 -3.55 29.22
N THR A 365 4.49 -4.16 29.05
CA THR A 365 3.75 -4.83 30.12
C THR A 365 4.25 -6.26 30.41
N ARG A 366 5.20 -6.77 29.62
CA ARG A 366 5.66 -8.17 29.66
C ARG A 366 7.07 -8.30 30.24
N LYS A 367 7.29 -9.40 30.96
CA LYS A 367 8.58 -9.80 31.53
C LYS A 367 9.43 -10.46 30.44
N ALA A 368 10.62 -9.93 30.22
CA ALA A 368 11.65 -10.51 29.38
C ALA A 368 12.83 -10.94 30.27
N THR A 369 13.48 -12.05 29.91
CA THR A 369 14.58 -12.58 30.70
C THR A 369 15.90 -11.91 30.34
N ASN A 370 16.08 -11.54 29.07
CA ASN A 370 17.13 -10.65 28.60
C ASN A 370 16.46 -9.48 27.84
N PRO A 371 16.93 -8.23 27.98
CA PRO A 371 16.44 -7.11 27.16
C PRO A 371 16.37 -7.41 25.66
N LEU A 372 17.35 -8.16 25.12
CA LEU A 372 17.41 -8.63 23.73
C LEU A 372 16.17 -9.45 23.32
N ASP A 373 15.60 -10.24 24.25
CA ASP A 373 14.41 -11.06 23.97
C ASP A 373 13.20 -10.19 23.61
N ARG A 374 13.12 -8.94 24.10
CA ARG A 374 12.07 -7.99 23.72
C ARG A 374 12.18 -7.66 22.24
N VAL A 375 13.37 -7.32 21.77
CA VAL A 375 13.59 -6.90 20.38
C VAL A 375 13.39 -8.06 19.41
N TYR A 376 13.89 -9.25 19.72
CA TYR A 376 13.68 -10.41 18.84
C TYR A 376 12.20 -10.82 18.76
N ALA A 377 11.49 -10.81 19.89
CA ALA A 377 10.05 -11.07 19.90
C ALA A 377 9.27 -10.03 19.06
N LEU A 378 9.69 -8.76 19.10
CA LEU A 378 9.11 -7.68 18.30
C LEU A 378 9.40 -7.85 16.80
N LEU A 379 10.65 -8.15 16.42
CA LEU A 379 11.05 -8.32 15.02
C LEU A 379 10.34 -9.52 14.36
N GLY A 380 10.18 -10.63 15.08
CA GLY A 380 9.44 -11.80 14.57
C GLY A 380 7.97 -11.53 14.29
N MET A 381 7.39 -10.49 14.91
CA MET A 381 5.99 -10.09 14.78
C MET A 381 5.74 -8.87 13.87
N SER A 382 6.76 -8.04 13.65
CA SER A 382 6.65 -6.76 12.94
C SER A 382 6.32 -6.91 11.46
N ARG A 383 5.56 -5.95 10.89
CA ARG A 383 5.35 -5.77 9.44
C ARG A 383 6.62 -5.33 8.69
N GLU A 384 7.51 -4.61 9.37
CA GLU A 384 8.79 -4.21 8.80
C GLU A 384 9.68 -5.44 8.76
N GLY A 385 9.96 -5.93 7.55
CA GLY A 385 10.73 -7.16 7.36
C GLY A 385 12.10 -7.05 8.05
N PRO A 386 12.57 -8.09 8.76
CA PRO A 386 13.83 -8.07 9.51
C PRO A 386 15.10 -7.95 8.63
N GLY A 387 14.95 -7.82 7.31
CA GLY A 387 16.06 -7.74 6.35
C GLY A 387 16.99 -6.52 6.49
N MET A 388 16.65 -5.53 7.33
CA MET A 388 17.56 -4.42 7.68
C MET A 388 18.37 -4.64 8.96
N LEU A 389 18.14 -5.74 9.69
CA LEU A 389 18.70 -5.97 11.02
C LEU A 389 19.42 -7.33 11.11
N THR A 390 20.70 -7.38 10.72
CA THR A 390 21.59 -8.47 11.13
C THR A 390 21.96 -8.25 12.58
N VAL A 391 21.18 -8.80 13.51
CA VAL A 391 21.45 -8.70 14.95
C VAL A 391 22.14 -9.98 15.38
N ASP A 392 23.32 -9.85 15.95
CA ASP A 392 24.01 -10.93 16.65
C ASP A 392 23.53 -10.91 18.11
N TYR A 393 23.24 -12.08 18.70
CA TYR A 393 22.95 -12.19 20.13
C TYR A 393 24.16 -11.80 21.01
N ALA A 394 25.35 -11.61 20.40
CA ALA A 394 26.54 -11.03 21.01
C ALA A 394 26.61 -9.49 21.01
N GLU A 395 25.67 -8.80 20.33
CA GLU A 395 25.66 -7.33 20.24
C GLU A 395 25.18 -6.66 21.54
N SER A 396 25.71 -5.47 21.84
CA SER A 396 25.29 -4.71 23.03
C SER A 396 23.85 -4.20 22.91
N TRP A 397 23.17 -4.11 24.05
CA TRP A 397 21.80 -3.58 24.14
C TRP A 397 21.67 -2.16 23.55
N GLU A 398 22.67 -1.31 23.76
CA GLU A 398 22.70 0.07 23.26
C GLU A 398 22.64 0.12 21.72
N ASN A 399 23.49 -0.66 21.06
CA ASN A 399 23.50 -0.75 19.59
C ASN A 399 22.18 -1.28 19.04
N LEU A 400 21.54 -2.19 19.77
CA LEU A 400 20.25 -2.72 19.38
C LEU A 400 19.13 -1.70 19.52
N VAL A 401 19.10 -0.91 20.60
CA VAL A 401 18.15 0.19 20.78
C VAL A 401 18.34 1.23 19.68
N LEU A 402 19.58 1.61 19.35
CA LEU A 402 19.88 2.52 18.23
C LEU A 402 19.30 2.00 16.91
N LYS A 403 19.52 0.73 16.63
CA LYS A 403 19.00 0.07 15.43
C LYS A 403 17.46 0.01 15.41
N LEU A 404 16.84 -0.32 16.54
CA LEU A 404 15.38 -0.35 16.70
C LEU A 404 14.75 1.03 16.48
N VAL A 405 15.34 2.07 17.08
CA VAL A 405 14.85 3.45 16.96
C VAL A 405 14.98 3.96 15.53
N ARG A 406 16.08 3.66 14.84
CA ARG A 406 16.25 3.98 13.42
C ARG A 406 15.25 3.25 12.53
N LEU A 407 14.95 1.99 12.83
CA LEU A 407 13.96 1.21 12.09
C LEU A 407 12.55 1.78 12.30
N ALA A 408 12.18 2.10 13.55
CA ALA A 408 10.86 2.60 13.90
C ALA A 408 10.60 4.04 13.42
N LEU A 409 11.63 4.89 13.38
CA LEU A 409 11.51 6.30 13.04
C LEU A 409 12.08 6.61 11.67
N SER A 410 13.41 6.60 11.50
CA SER A 410 14.09 6.95 10.26
C SER A 410 15.61 6.77 10.42
N ASP A 411 16.29 6.36 9.35
CA ASP A 411 17.75 6.32 9.24
C ASP A 411 18.38 7.73 9.13
N ARG A 412 17.58 8.74 8.79
CA ARG A 412 18.01 10.15 8.65
C ARG A 412 18.09 10.91 9.98
N MET A 413 17.71 10.27 11.09
CA MET A 413 17.77 10.86 12.42
C MET A 413 19.07 10.46 13.12
N ALA A 414 19.71 11.42 13.77
CA ALA A 414 20.82 11.11 14.67
C ALA A 414 20.22 10.54 15.96
N VAL A 415 20.71 9.38 16.39
CA VAL A 415 20.22 8.70 17.59
C VAL A 415 21.42 8.34 18.46
N GLU A 416 21.32 8.67 19.74
CA GLU A 416 22.30 8.37 20.77
C GLU A 416 21.62 7.64 21.93
N THR A 417 22.35 6.76 22.61
CA THR A 417 21.90 6.12 23.86
C THR A 417 22.55 6.78 25.05
N TRP A 418 21.85 6.85 26.18
CA TRP A 418 22.36 7.53 27.37
C TRP A 418 22.33 6.63 28.61
N GLY A 419 23.45 6.60 29.32
CA GLY A 419 23.56 6.01 30.66
C GLY A 419 23.34 4.50 30.75
N GLY A 420 23.56 3.73 29.68
CA GLY A 420 23.32 2.27 29.67
C GLY A 420 21.86 1.84 29.84
N ARG A 421 20.93 2.80 29.85
CA ARG A 421 19.47 2.56 29.93
C ARG A 421 18.91 2.42 28.52
N ALA A 422 17.71 1.83 28.35
CA ALA A 422 17.01 1.82 27.06
C ALA A 422 16.41 3.20 26.71
N LEU A 423 17.25 4.24 26.70
CA LEU A 423 16.89 5.62 26.39
C LEU A 423 17.48 6.01 25.04
N GLY A 424 16.63 6.30 24.06
CA GLY A 424 17.03 6.85 22.76
C GLY A 424 16.86 8.36 22.73
N VAL A 425 17.96 9.09 22.58
CA VAL A 425 17.97 10.53 22.31
C VAL A 425 18.03 10.72 20.80
N ILE A 426 16.98 11.28 20.22
CA ILE A 426 16.79 11.38 18.77
C ILE A 426 16.84 12.85 18.37
N ARG A 427 17.69 13.17 17.40
CA ARG A 427 17.87 14.51 16.84
C ARG A 427 17.60 14.48 15.34
N GLY A 428 16.78 15.41 14.86
CA GLY A 428 16.64 15.64 13.42
C GLY A 428 15.43 16.50 13.08
N LYS A 429 14.99 16.45 11.82
CA LYS A 429 13.99 17.39 11.30
C LYS A 429 12.57 16.81 11.32
N GLY A 430 11.59 17.62 11.69
CA GLY A 430 10.17 17.25 11.70
C GLY A 430 9.24 18.34 11.17
N ARG A 431 7.99 17.95 10.92
CA ARG A 431 6.88 18.83 10.53
C ARG A 431 5.68 18.52 11.41
N MET A 432 5.03 19.55 11.95
CA MET A 432 3.79 19.37 12.72
C MET A 432 2.62 19.17 11.77
N LEU A 433 1.77 18.19 12.08
CA LEU A 433 0.57 17.88 11.30
C LEU A 433 -0.72 18.34 12.00
N GLY A 434 -0.74 18.26 13.33
CA GLY A 434 -1.93 18.61 14.09
C GLY A 434 -1.78 18.43 15.60
N LEU A 435 -2.87 18.66 16.30
CA LEU A 435 -2.96 18.72 17.75
C LEU A 435 -4.01 17.74 18.27
N VAL A 436 -3.72 17.03 19.37
CA VAL A 436 -4.73 16.23 20.06
C VAL A 436 -5.67 17.16 20.82
N SER A 437 -6.88 17.32 20.28
CA SER A 437 -7.92 18.22 20.78
C SER A 437 -8.80 17.58 21.87
N TYR A 438 -8.95 16.25 21.83
CA TYR A 438 -9.84 15.47 22.70
C TYR A 438 -9.29 14.06 22.90
N THR A 439 -9.51 13.52 24.11
CA THR A 439 -9.17 12.15 24.48
C THR A 439 -10.29 11.55 25.34
N GLU A 440 -10.70 10.31 25.04
CA GLU A 440 -11.73 9.54 25.77
C GLU A 440 -11.29 8.08 25.89
N PHE A 441 -11.54 7.45 27.04
CA PHE A 441 -11.35 6.02 27.20
C PHE A 441 -12.69 5.30 27.00
N ARG A 442 -12.71 4.29 26.14
CA ARG A 442 -13.85 3.37 25.97
C ARG A 442 -13.36 1.94 26.15
N GLY A 443 -13.62 1.37 27.32
CA GLY A 443 -13.02 0.11 27.74
C GLY A 443 -11.48 0.18 27.60
N ASP A 444 -10.92 -0.76 26.86
CA ASP A 444 -9.47 -0.87 26.63
C ASP A 444 -8.92 0.00 25.50
N SER A 445 -9.71 0.87 24.87
CA SER A 445 -9.25 1.69 23.74
C SER A 445 -9.35 3.17 24.04
N GLN A 446 -8.35 3.93 23.59
CA GLN A 446 -8.33 5.38 23.72
C GLN A 446 -8.80 6.02 22.42
N ARG A 447 -9.94 6.71 22.45
CA ARG A 447 -10.40 7.56 21.35
C ARG A 447 -9.72 8.91 21.44
N ILE A 448 -9.07 9.33 20.36
CA ILE A 448 -8.48 10.67 20.25
C ILE A 448 -9.04 11.41 19.05
N LYS A 449 -9.13 12.74 19.13
CA LYS A 449 -9.48 13.59 17.99
C LYS A 449 -8.34 14.55 17.69
N ILE A 450 -7.89 14.56 16.44
CA ILE A 450 -6.81 15.42 15.98
C ILE A 450 -7.41 16.64 15.27
N SER A 451 -7.04 17.83 15.72
CA SER A 451 -7.28 19.07 14.99
C SER A 451 -6.09 19.34 14.09
N TRP A 452 -6.30 19.22 12.78
CA TRP A 452 -5.28 19.39 11.75
C TRP A 452 -4.95 20.86 11.50
N LYS A 453 -3.70 21.16 11.14
CA LYS A 453 -3.26 22.51 10.76
C LYS A 453 -3.53 22.73 9.26
N ASN A 454 -4.27 23.79 8.90
CA ASN A 454 -4.69 24.14 7.54
C ASN A 454 -3.53 24.64 6.66
N GLU A 455 -2.60 23.76 6.29
CA GLU A 455 -1.59 24.04 5.28
C GLU A 455 -1.63 22.92 4.23
N PHE A 456 -2.31 23.18 3.10
CA PHE A 456 -2.60 22.34 1.91
C PHE A 456 -4.01 21.69 1.83
N PRO A 457 -4.60 21.53 0.62
CA PRO A 457 -6.03 21.28 0.44
C PRO A 457 -6.35 19.80 0.65
N PHE A 458 -6.49 19.38 1.91
CA PHE A 458 -7.06 18.08 2.21
C PHE A 458 -8.30 18.26 3.09
N ARG A 459 -9.44 18.52 2.44
CA ARG A 459 -10.79 18.23 3.00
C ARG A 459 -11.03 16.72 3.21
N ALA A 460 -10.03 15.86 2.97
CA ALA A 460 -10.15 14.40 2.90
C ALA A 460 -9.46 13.62 4.03
N LEU A 461 -8.82 14.27 5.02
CA LEU A 461 -8.37 13.55 6.22
C LEU A 461 -9.57 13.36 7.16
N PRO A 462 -9.81 12.13 7.67
CA PRO A 462 -10.97 11.89 8.52
C PRO A 462 -10.91 12.78 9.77
N SER A 463 -11.94 13.60 9.96
CA SER A 463 -12.15 14.39 11.18
C SER A 463 -12.77 13.56 12.32
N GLY A 464 -12.99 12.25 12.07
CA GLY A 464 -13.50 11.29 13.03
C GLY A 464 -12.49 10.91 14.12
N PRO A 465 -12.96 10.35 15.25
CA PRO A 465 -12.09 9.94 16.34
C PRO A 465 -11.22 8.73 15.94
N TYR A 466 -9.91 8.86 16.11
CA TYR A 466 -8.96 7.76 15.98
C TYR A 466 -9.09 6.85 17.19
N ILE A 467 -9.29 5.55 16.97
CA ILE A 467 -9.30 4.55 18.03
C ILE A 467 -7.89 4.01 18.16
N LEU A 468 -7.22 4.46 19.21
CA LEU A 468 -5.88 4.04 19.54
C LEU A 468 -5.93 2.87 20.53
N GLN A 469 -5.01 1.92 20.31
CA GLN A 469 -4.77 0.81 21.23
C GLN A 469 -4.20 1.33 22.57
N PRO A 470 -4.43 0.61 23.68
CA PRO A 470 -4.00 1.07 25.00
C PRO A 470 -2.47 1.21 25.06
N SER A 471 -1.97 2.35 25.52
CA SER A 471 -0.54 2.63 25.74
C SER A 471 -0.25 2.67 27.23
N THR A 472 1.01 2.43 27.60
CA THR A 472 1.53 2.75 28.94
C THR A 472 1.58 4.25 29.19
N ASN A 473 1.74 5.07 28.13
CA ASN A 473 1.68 6.52 28.18
C ASN A 473 0.42 6.99 27.45
N PRO A 474 -0.70 7.22 28.15
CA PRO A 474 -1.93 7.63 27.49
C PRO A 474 -1.71 8.96 26.78
N VAL A 475 -2.26 9.07 25.57
CA VAL A 475 -2.27 10.30 24.82
C VAL A 475 -3.09 11.31 25.61
N GLN A 476 -2.58 12.52 25.78
CA GLN A 476 -3.24 13.58 26.51
C GLN A 476 -3.73 14.66 25.54
N ARG A 477 -4.76 15.40 25.98
CA ARG A 477 -5.13 16.64 25.32
C ARG A 477 -3.91 17.56 25.30
N LYS A 478 -3.67 18.21 24.16
CA LYS A 478 -2.45 18.96 23.85
C LYS A 478 -1.19 18.14 23.51
N ASP A 479 -1.26 16.83 23.32
CA ASP A 479 -0.15 16.14 22.64
C ASP A 479 -0.10 16.52 21.14
N ARG A 480 1.08 16.47 20.51
CA ARG A 480 1.30 16.97 19.14
C ARG A 480 1.52 15.81 18.17
N LEU A 481 0.90 15.87 16.99
CA LEU A 481 1.17 14.94 15.89
C LEU A 481 2.25 15.53 14.97
N VAL A 482 3.34 14.80 14.78
CA VAL A 482 4.52 15.22 14.02
C VAL A 482 4.93 14.16 13.01
N LEU A 483 5.25 14.59 11.79
CA LEU A 483 5.92 13.76 10.79
C LEU A 483 7.42 14.03 10.81
N LEU A 484 8.21 12.99 11.02
CA LEU A 484 9.66 13.08 11.05
C LEU A 484 10.26 12.83 9.67
N GLN A 485 11.39 13.48 9.37
CA GLN A 485 12.04 13.36 8.07
C GLN A 485 12.50 11.93 7.80
N GLY A 486 11.99 11.34 6.72
CA GLY A 486 12.28 9.95 6.33
C GLY A 486 11.43 8.90 7.07
N ALA A 487 10.52 9.31 7.95
CA ALA A 487 9.68 8.37 8.67
C ALA A 487 8.54 7.80 7.81
N SER A 488 8.27 6.51 7.99
CA SER A 488 7.15 5.80 7.39
C SER A 488 5.82 6.22 8.03
N GLU A 489 5.77 6.36 9.36
CA GLU A 489 4.55 6.72 10.10
C GLU A 489 4.69 8.05 10.86
N SER A 490 3.56 8.56 11.37
CA SER A 490 3.52 9.81 12.14
C SER A 490 3.58 9.58 13.65
N THR A 491 4.30 10.47 14.35
CA THR A 491 4.66 10.35 15.77
C THR A 491 3.88 11.35 16.61
N ILE A 492 3.22 10.89 17.67
CA ILE A 492 2.70 11.73 18.74
C ILE A 492 3.81 12.00 19.76
N ILE A 493 4.06 13.29 20.03
CA ILE A 493 5.04 13.77 21.00
C ILE A 493 4.38 14.64 22.06
N ARG A 494 4.95 14.63 23.27
CA ARG A 494 4.60 15.54 24.36
C ARG A 494 5.74 16.53 24.57
N VAL A 495 5.45 17.81 24.41
CA VAL A 495 6.45 18.87 24.56
C VAL A 495 6.70 19.12 26.06
N ARG A 496 7.96 19.08 26.47
CA ARG A 496 8.45 19.40 27.81
C ARG A 496 9.39 20.61 27.73
N GLU A 497 9.92 21.07 28.86
CA GLU A 497 10.86 22.19 28.87
C GLU A 497 12.19 21.76 28.22
N GLY A 498 12.46 22.29 27.01
CA GLY A 498 13.69 22.05 26.24
C GLY A 498 13.84 20.71 25.50
N TYR A 499 12.91 19.75 25.66
CA TYR A 499 12.87 18.50 24.87
C TYR A 499 11.43 18.04 24.59
N SER A 500 11.25 17.03 23.74
CA SER A 500 9.94 16.40 23.51
C SER A 500 9.98 14.90 23.75
N GLU A 501 9.04 14.39 24.53
CA GLU A 501 8.92 12.96 24.82
C GLU A 501 8.14 12.25 23.71
N VAL A 502 8.65 11.12 23.23
CA VAL A 502 7.94 10.27 22.27
C VAL A 502 6.86 9.48 23.00
N ILE A 503 5.60 9.79 22.71
CA ILE A 503 4.44 9.08 23.27
C ILE A 503 4.09 7.87 22.40
N ARG A 504 4.09 8.03 21.07
CA ARG A 504 3.73 6.97 20.11
C ARG A 504 4.22 7.29 18.70
N ILE A 505 4.65 6.29 17.93
CA ILE A 505 5.34 6.50 16.62
C ILE A 505 4.51 6.06 15.41
N ALA A 506 3.52 5.20 15.63
CA ALA A 506 2.76 4.59 14.56
C ALA A 506 1.30 5.05 14.59
N VAL A 507 1.08 6.33 14.27
CA VAL A 507 -0.27 6.86 14.11
C VAL A 507 -0.59 6.92 12.62
N PRO A 508 -1.42 6.00 12.11
CA PRO A 508 -1.74 5.95 10.68
C PRO A 508 -2.54 7.19 10.27
N LEU A 509 -2.11 7.82 9.17
CA LEU A 509 -2.72 9.03 8.63
C LEU A 509 -4.02 8.77 7.84
N GLY A 510 -4.48 7.52 7.69
CA GLY A 510 -5.74 7.19 7.00
C GLY A 510 -6.10 5.69 6.96
N ASN A 511 -7.31 5.39 6.47
CA ASN A 511 -7.91 4.03 6.41
C ASN A 511 -7.40 3.19 5.21
N GLY A 512 -6.09 3.12 4.97
CA GLY A 512 -5.51 2.23 3.95
C GLY A 512 -5.43 2.77 2.51
N ASN A 513 -5.64 4.07 2.28
CA ASN A 513 -5.33 4.72 1.00
C ASN A 513 -3.90 5.28 1.03
N ASP A 514 -2.92 4.45 0.65
CA ASP A 514 -1.48 4.76 0.68
C ASP A 514 -1.06 5.99 -0.17
N HIS A 515 -1.91 6.40 -1.11
CA HIS A 515 -1.63 7.51 -2.04
C HIS A 515 -1.46 8.88 -1.35
N TYR A 516 -2.23 9.16 -0.29
CA TYR A 516 -2.17 10.46 0.42
C TYR A 516 -0.95 10.55 1.32
N ALA A 517 -0.65 9.47 2.05
CA ALA A 517 0.52 9.38 2.90
C ALA A 517 1.83 9.48 2.08
N ALA A 518 1.88 8.85 0.89
CA ALA A 518 3.01 8.98 -0.02
C ALA A 518 3.24 10.43 -0.49
N ARG A 519 2.17 11.16 -0.82
CA ARG A 519 2.24 12.56 -1.28
C ARG A 519 2.62 13.55 -0.16
N LEU A 520 2.17 13.29 1.07
CA LEU A 520 2.64 14.00 2.28
C LEU A 520 4.15 13.83 2.51
N ARG A 521 4.71 12.65 2.23
CA ARG A 521 6.14 12.35 2.41
C ARG A 521 7.02 12.90 1.28
N SER A 522 6.56 12.86 0.02
CA SER A 522 7.38 13.25 -1.14
C SER A 522 7.62 14.76 -1.28
N ASN A 523 6.68 15.58 -0.82
CA ASN A 523 6.71 17.05 -1.00
C ASN A 523 6.87 17.82 0.33
N ALA A 524 7.13 17.15 1.45
CA ALA A 524 7.27 17.80 2.75
C ALA A 524 8.61 18.53 2.90
N VAL A 525 8.53 19.84 3.16
CA VAL A 525 9.60 20.59 3.81
C VAL A 525 9.55 20.28 5.31
N PHE A 526 10.69 19.96 5.93
CA PHE A 526 10.81 19.69 7.37
C PHE A 526 11.51 20.86 8.07
N PRO A 527 10.76 21.87 8.54
CA PRO A 527 11.34 23.12 9.04
C PRO A 527 11.82 23.04 10.50
N MET A 528 11.29 22.11 11.30
CA MET A 528 11.56 22.07 12.74
C MET A 528 12.74 21.15 13.05
N SER A 529 13.75 21.64 13.77
CA SER A 529 14.73 20.78 14.43
C SER A 529 14.15 20.28 15.77
N LEU A 530 14.09 18.98 15.98
CA LEU A 530 13.51 18.34 17.15
C LEU A 530 14.58 17.58 17.94
N LEU A 531 14.49 17.68 19.26
CA LEU A 531 15.17 16.82 20.23
C LEU A 531 14.09 15.94 20.89
N LEU A 532 14.05 14.67 20.51
CA LEU A 532 13.10 13.71 21.03
C LEU A 532 13.78 12.77 22.01
N VAL A 533 13.09 12.47 23.10
CA VAL A 533 13.53 11.48 24.09
C VAL A 533 12.54 10.32 24.05
N TRP A 534 13.06 9.11 23.83
CA TRP A 534 12.27 7.89 23.86
C TRP A 534 12.82 6.93 24.91
N ASP A 535 12.22 6.97 26.10
CA ASP A 535 12.55 6.06 27.21
C ASP A 535 11.74 4.77 27.08
N LEU A 536 12.41 3.65 26.79
CA LEU A 536 11.80 2.34 26.65
C LEU A 536 11.68 1.59 27.99
N ASP A 537 12.40 2.03 29.02
CA ASP A 537 12.46 1.39 30.35
C ASP A 537 11.78 2.23 31.45
N ARG A 538 11.10 3.34 31.10
CA ARG A 538 10.44 4.22 32.07
C ARG A 538 9.40 3.44 32.90
N PRO A 539 9.51 3.41 34.25
CA PRO A 539 8.49 2.85 35.12
C PRO A 539 7.25 3.76 35.20
N GLU A 540 6.18 3.20 35.75
CA GLU A 540 4.79 3.69 35.66
C GLU A 540 4.54 5.16 36.07
N ILE A 541 3.38 5.65 35.63
CA ILE A 541 2.78 6.95 35.97
C ILE A 541 2.78 7.16 37.50
N GLY A 542 3.45 8.22 37.96
CA GLY A 542 3.52 8.62 39.37
C GLY A 542 4.94 8.77 39.94
N ALA A 543 5.97 8.28 39.24
CA ALA A 543 7.35 8.65 39.55
C ALA A 543 7.61 10.12 39.17
N GLU A 544 8.39 10.85 39.98
CA GLU A 544 8.85 12.22 39.67
C GLU A 544 9.38 12.28 38.24
N ASP A 545 9.06 13.35 37.50
CA ASP A 545 9.52 13.52 36.12
C ASP A 545 11.06 13.41 36.13
N PRO A 546 11.67 12.46 35.39
CA PRO A 546 13.11 12.28 35.43
C PRO A 546 13.80 13.58 35.02
N ASP A 547 14.76 14.03 35.81
CA ASP A 547 15.52 15.23 35.49
C ASP A 547 16.48 14.95 34.35
N TYR A 548 16.09 15.37 33.14
CA TYR A 548 16.94 15.34 31.95
C TYR A 548 17.69 16.66 31.74
N GLU A 549 17.65 17.62 32.68
CA GLU A 549 18.45 18.87 32.60
C GLU A 549 19.97 18.65 32.44
N PRO A 550 20.60 17.66 33.10
CA PRO A 550 22.04 17.41 32.93
C PRO A 550 22.39 17.08 31.47
N LEU A 551 21.46 16.43 30.74
CA LEU A 551 21.58 16.14 29.31
C LEU A 551 21.70 17.41 28.45
N MET A 552 21.19 18.54 28.94
CA MET A 552 21.21 19.84 28.27
C MET A 552 22.40 20.71 28.66
N LYS A 553 23.13 20.37 29.73
CA LYS A 553 24.28 21.14 30.26
C LYS A 553 25.64 20.57 29.85
N ASP A 554 25.77 19.27 29.61
CA ASP A 554 27.05 18.60 29.30
C ASP A 554 27.54 18.70 27.83
N GLN A 555 26.94 19.57 27.02
CA GLN A 555 27.44 19.88 25.67
C GLN A 555 27.85 21.36 25.61
N GLU A 556 29.08 21.68 26.02
CA GLU A 556 29.68 22.98 25.70
C GLU A 556 29.74 23.12 24.16
N PRO A 557 29.09 24.15 23.58
CA PRO A 557 28.92 24.22 22.14
C PRO A 557 30.17 24.77 21.44
N ASP A 558 30.55 24.10 20.36
CA ASP A 558 31.49 24.61 19.36
C ASP A 558 30.91 25.89 18.68
N GLU A 559 31.76 26.81 18.20
CA GLU A 559 31.34 28.13 17.66
C GLU A 559 30.35 28.03 16.47
N LYS A 560 30.27 26.86 15.82
CA LYS A 560 29.27 26.53 14.77
C LYS A 560 27.89 26.13 15.30
N GLU A 561 27.77 25.72 16.56
CA GLU A 561 26.52 25.24 17.17
C GLU A 561 25.68 26.33 17.84
N LEU A 562 26.27 27.49 18.18
CA LEU A 562 25.53 28.66 18.71
C LEU A 562 24.41 29.13 17.76
N PHE A 563 24.68 29.13 16.44
CA PHE A 563 23.69 29.42 15.40
C PHE A 563 22.58 28.34 15.33
N GLY A 564 22.95 27.07 15.53
CA GLY A 564 22.01 25.96 15.61
C GLY A 564 21.13 26.04 16.86
N MET A 565 21.68 26.51 17.98
CA MET A 565 20.98 26.70 19.25
C MET A 565 19.98 27.85 19.17
N ALA A 566 20.37 28.99 18.59
CA ALA A 566 19.48 30.13 18.36
C ALA A 566 18.32 29.78 17.41
N ALA A 567 18.59 29.03 16.33
CA ALA A 567 17.54 28.52 15.44
C ALA A 567 16.61 27.50 16.11
N LYS A 568 17.13 26.65 17.01
CA LYS A 568 16.33 25.73 17.83
C LYS A 568 15.43 26.48 18.80
N MET A 569 15.96 27.47 19.52
CA MET A 569 15.20 28.31 20.46
C MET A 569 14.12 29.12 19.77
N TRP A 570 14.40 29.67 18.58
CA TRP A 570 13.42 30.39 17.75
C TRP A 570 12.27 29.47 17.30
N ASN A 571 12.60 28.28 16.77
CA ASN A 571 11.60 27.31 16.34
C ASN A 571 10.74 26.77 17.51
N PHE A 572 11.36 26.60 18.68
CA PHE A 572 10.67 26.15 19.89
C PHE A 572 9.78 27.25 20.49
N GLY A 573 10.24 28.50 20.45
CA GLY A 573 9.45 29.67 20.82
C GLY A 573 8.21 29.84 19.92
N ASN A 574 8.36 29.68 18.60
CA ASN A 574 7.23 29.70 17.67
C ASN A 574 6.27 28.52 17.90
N LEU A 575 6.79 27.34 18.21
CA LEU A 575 5.99 26.17 18.58
C LEU A 575 5.12 26.39 19.83
N LEU A 576 5.64 27.12 20.83
CA LEU A 576 4.90 27.48 22.04
C LEU A 576 3.90 28.61 21.79
N ASN A 577 4.23 29.55 20.90
CA ASN A 577 3.38 30.67 20.52
C ASN A 577 2.12 30.20 19.75
N GLU A 578 2.28 29.24 18.83
CA GLU A 578 1.17 28.63 18.07
C GLU A 578 0.12 27.90 18.95
N VAL A 579 0.45 27.63 20.20
CA VAL A 579 -0.38 26.88 21.16
C VAL A 579 -1.08 27.81 22.15
N GLY A 580 -0.74 29.11 22.14
CA GLY A 580 -1.28 30.11 23.06
C GLY A 580 -0.57 30.15 24.43
N ASP A 581 0.56 29.45 24.60
CA ASP A 581 1.39 29.50 25.82
C ASP A 581 2.44 30.62 25.71
N CYS A 582 1.96 31.86 25.53
CA CYS A 582 2.78 33.05 25.25
C CYS A 582 3.81 33.35 26.35
N ASP A 583 3.51 32.99 27.61
CA ASP A 583 4.38 33.25 28.77
C ASP A 583 5.70 32.46 28.70
N LYS A 584 5.70 31.29 28.07
CA LYS A 584 6.89 30.47 27.86
C LYS A 584 7.56 30.72 26.51
N ALA A 585 6.78 31.11 25.49
CA ALA A 585 7.29 31.41 24.15
C ALA A 585 8.18 32.67 24.13
N LYS A 586 7.73 33.73 24.79
CA LYS A 586 8.37 35.06 24.77
C LYS A 586 9.84 35.07 25.26
N PRO A 587 10.20 34.48 26.43
CA PRO A 587 11.59 34.47 26.87
C PRO A 587 12.50 33.61 25.96
N MET A 588 12.00 32.53 25.36
CA MET A 588 12.79 31.69 24.45
C MET A 588 13.09 32.38 23.11
N ILE A 589 12.13 33.14 22.58
CA ILE A 589 12.34 33.95 21.36
C ILE A 589 13.33 35.09 21.64
N GLN A 590 13.24 35.72 22.81
CA GLN A 590 14.18 36.77 23.23
C GLN A 590 15.61 36.23 23.41
N ALA A 591 15.76 35.07 24.06
CA ALA A 591 17.06 34.41 24.19
C ALA A 591 17.67 34.01 22.83
N ALA A 592 16.84 33.55 21.88
CA ALA A 592 17.28 33.26 20.52
C ALA A 592 17.83 34.51 19.81
N LEU A 593 17.14 35.66 19.93
CA LEU A 593 17.58 36.94 19.37
C LEU A 593 18.89 37.42 20.00
N GLU A 594 19.06 37.23 21.31
CA GLU A 594 20.26 37.65 22.04
C GLU A 594 21.49 36.78 21.72
N ALA A 595 21.26 35.48 21.47
CA ALA A 595 22.29 34.56 20.95
C ALA A 595 22.71 34.92 19.51
N TYR A 596 21.77 35.33 18.65
CA TYR A 596 22.08 35.85 17.33
C TYR A 596 22.92 37.14 17.39
N ARG A 597 22.61 38.04 18.33
CA ARG A 597 23.39 39.28 18.55
C ARG A 597 24.82 39.00 18.97
N THR A 598 25.02 38.16 19.98
CA THR A 598 26.36 37.80 20.49
C THR A 598 27.22 37.10 19.43
N PHE A 599 26.63 36.22 18.62
CA PHE A 599 27.33 35.60 17.48
C PHE A 599 27.74 36.63 16.42
N SER A 600 26.83 37.54 16.06
CA SER A 600 27.12 38.61 15.08
C SER A 600 28.17 39.61 15.56
N GLN A 601 28.27 39.81 16.89
CA GLN A 601 29.29 40.64 17.54
C GLN A 601 30.64 39.92 17.55
N GLY A 602 30.67 38.63 17.89
CA GLY A 602 31.90 37.82 17.93
C GLY A 602 32.61 37.72 16.57
N ILE A 603 31.87 37.61 15.47
CA ILE A 603 32.45 37.67 14.11
C ILE A 603 33.03 39.07 13.80
N ARG A 604 32.40 40.13 14.31
CA ARG A 604 32.84 41.52 14.12
C ARG A 604 34.13 41.80 14.90
N ASP A 605 34.26 41.21 16.08
CA ASP A 605 35.42 41.36 16.98
C ASP A 605 36.61 40.47 16.57
N GLN A 606 36.37 39.27 16.03
CA GLN A 606 37.41 38.38 15.50
C GLN A 606 38.08 38.92 14.21
N LEU A 607 37.39 39.76 13.44
CA LEU A 607 37.87 40.30 12.15
C LEU A 607 38.47 41.71 12.24
N GLY A 608 38.96 42.11 13.42
CA GLY A 608 39.49 43.44 13.71
C GLY A 608 40.21 44.12 12.53
N HIS A 609 39.63 45.24 12.07
CA HIS A 609 40.14 46.20 11.08
C HIS A 609 41.26 45.69 10.16
N LYS A 610 40.97 44.72 9.27
CA LYS A 610 41.88 44.36 8.17
C LYS A 610 41.20 44.35 6.80
N ASP A 611 42.00 44.69 5.80
CA ASP A 611 41.67 45.14 4.46
C ASP A 611 40.76 44.14 3.68
N PRO A 612 39.65 44.59 3.03
CA PRO A 612 38.67 43.70 2.38
C PRO A 612 39.23 42.81 1.26
N ALA A 613 40.41 43.10 0.72
CA ALA A 613 41.02 42.36 -0.38
C ALA A 613 41.64 41.01 0.02
N GLU A 614 42.13 40.88 1.27
CA GLU A 614 42.68 39.62 1.78
C GLU A 614 41.57 38.60 2.15
N LEU A 615 40.37 39.11 2.45
CA LEU A 615 39.17 38.32 2.78
C LEU A 615 38.68 37.47 1.58
N ASP A 616 38.81 38.02 0.36
CA ASP A 616 38.31 37.42 -0.88
C ASP A 616 39.20 36.26 -1.39
N GLN A 617 40.46 36.22 -0.98
CA GLN A 617 41.43 35.23 -1.45
C GLN A 617 41.40 33.91 -0.64
N LYS A 618 41.02 33.96 0.65
CA LYS A 618 40.92 32.78 1.52
C LYS A 618 39.58 32.04 1.46
N LEU A 619 38.54 32.64 0.89
CA LEU A 619 37.16 32.12 0.90
C LEU A 619 36.65 31.59 -0.47
N ARG A 620 37.52 31.48 -1.50
CA ARG A 620 37.12 30.90 -2.81
C ARG A 620 37.04 29.37 -2.78
N PRO A 621 35.95 28.74 -3.26
CA PRO A 621 35.96 27.34 -3.70
C PRO A 621 36.57 27.20 -5.12
N PRO A 622 37.05 26.00 -5.53
CA PRO A 622 37.60 25.79 -6.87
C PRO A 622 36.51 25.86 -7.96
N PRO A 623 36.86 26.25 -9.20
CA PRO A 623 35.87 26.57 -10.23
C PRO A 623 35.25 25.32 -10.85
N SER A 624 33.92 25.34 -11.03
CA SER A 624 33.20 24.51 -12.00
C SER A 624 32.75 25.37 -13.20
N HIS A 625 32.81 24.77 -14.37
CA HIS A 625 32.72 25.41 -15.69
C HIS A 625 31.36 26.02 -16.04
N ASN A 626 31.42 27.08 -16.87
CA ASN A 626 30.38 27.71 -17.70
C ASN A 626 29.26 28.43 -16.90
N SER A 627 28.93 29.71 -17.11
CA SER A 627 28.96 30.53 -18.32
C SER A 627 28.87 32.02 -17.98
N ALA A 628 29.25 32.88 -18.91
CA ALA A 628 29.46 34.32 -18.74
C ALA A 628 28.17 35.15 -18.90
N VAL A 629 27.93 36.10 -17.96
CA VAL A 629 27.24 37.38 -18.24
C VAL A 629 27.87 38.48 -17.35
N GLY A 630 28.15 39.63 -17.97
CA GLY A 630 28.81 40.81 -17.41
C GLY A 630 27.95 41.67 -16.46
N PRO A 631 28.44 42.87 -16.07
CA PRO A 631 28.49 43.28 -14.67
C PRO A 631 27.38 44.28 -14.29
N ARG A 632 26.82 44.13 -13.07
CA ARG A 632 26.47 45.23 -12.12
C ARG A 632 25.57 44.71 -10.99
N HIS A 633 26.15 44.55 -9.81
CA HIS A 633 25.78 45.17 -8.53
C HIS A 633 26.44 44.35 -7.42
N ARG A 634 27.19 45.04 -6.57
CA ARG A 634 27.91 44.50 -5.42
C ARG A 634 26.89 43.87 -4.46
N LEU A 635 26.69 42.56 -4.52
CA LEU A 635 25.88 41.82 -3.54
C LEU A 635 26.67 41.71 -2.23
N LYS A 636 26.20 42.40 -1.19
CA LYS A 636 26.56 42.10 0.21
C LYS A 636 25.98 40.73 0.59
N ASN A 637 26.64 40.02 1.51
CA ASN A 637 26.46 38.60 1.88
C ASN A 637 25.01 38.04 1.82
N PRO A 638 24.78 36.83 1.24
CA PRO A 638 23.47 36.16 1.20
C PRO A 638 22.88 35.75 2.56
N ARG A 639 23.70 35.74 3.63
CA ARG A 639 23.30 35.25 4.96
C ARG A 639 22.53 36.29 5.80
N ASP A 640 22.68 37.57 5.49
CA ASP A 640 22.02 38.68 6.19
C ASP A 640 20.57 38.91 5.69
N GLN A 641 20.16 38.22 4.62
CA GLN A 641 18.99 38.55 3.78
C GLN A 641 17.82 37.54 3.90
N ILE A 642 18.02 36.43 4.60
CA ILE A 642 17.04 35.35 4.81
C ILE A 642 15.97 35.66 5.87
N PRO A 643 16.24 36.40 6.97
CA PRO A 643 15.26 36.60 8.05
C PRO A 643 13.98 37.30 7.62
N LEU A 644 14.07 38.36 6.79
CA LEU A 644 12.91 39.10 6.31
C LEU A 644 12.02 38.24 5.39
N LEU A 645 12.64 37.42 4.55
CA LEU A 645 11.92 36.46 3.69
C LEU A 645 11.17 35.40 4.49
N LEU A 646 11.73 34.93 5.61
CA LEU A 646 11.06 33.99 6.49
C LEU A 646 9.91 34.64 7.26
N ALA A 647 10.10 35.86 7.76
CA ALA A 647 9.02 36.64 8.37
C ALA A 647 7.87 36.85 7.37
N ALA A 648 8.20 37.22 6.13
CA ALA A 648 7.21 37.46 5.08
C ALA A 648 6.49 36.19 4.64
N LYS A 649 7.20 35.06 4.52
CA LYS A 649 6.62 33.74 4.25
C LYS A 649 5.60 33.32 5.32
N ASN A 650 5.82 33.70 6.56
CA ASN A 650 4.96 33.39 7.70
C ASN A 650 3.89 34.47 7.98
N GLY A 651 3.87 35.56 7.21
CA GLY A 651 2.92 36.66 7.40
C GLY A 651 3.17 37.55 8.63
N ASP A 652 4.35 37.45 9.28
CA ASP A 652 4.66 38.14 10.54
C ASP A 652 5.08 39.60 10.29
N ALA A 653 4.10 40.49 10.31
CA ALA A 653 4.31 41.93 10.12
C ALA A 653 5.14 42.58 11.23
N ALA A 654 5.08 42.07 12.47
CA ALA A 654 5.80 42.66 13.60
C ALA A 654 7.29 42.30 13.54
N ALA A 655 7.61 41.03 13.22
CA ALA A 655 8.99 40.63 12.98
C ALA A 655 9.57 41.32 11.74
N ALA A 656 8.80 41.45 10.67
CA ALA A 656 9.23 42.17 9.47
C ALA A 656 9.52 43.65 9.73
N ALA A 657 8.68 44.33 10.54
CA ALA A 657 8.91 45.72 10.93
C ALA A 657 10.27 45.91 11.62
N LEU A 658 10.53 45.08 12.65
CA LEU A 658 11.79 45.13 13.39
C LEU A 658 13.01 44.81 12.49
N LEU A 659 12.86 43.88 11.55
CA LEU A 659 13.94 43.54 10.62
C LEU A 659 14.24 44.67 9.63
N LEU A 660 13.22 45.40 9.17
CA LEU A 660 13.41 46.57 8.31
C LEU A 660 14.01 47.75 9.06
N ASP A 661 13.60 47.98 10.31
CA ASP A 661 14.19 49.02 11.18
C ASP A 661 15.69 48.77 11.43
N GLU A 662 16.10 47.50 11.48
CA GLU A 662 17.50 47.07 11.61
C GLU A 662 18.25 47.00 10.27
N GLY A 663 17.64 47.47 9.17
CA GLY A 663 18.29 47.61 7.87
C GLY A 663 18.34 46.35 7.00
N ALA A 664 17.41 45.40 7.22
CA ALA A 664 17.28 44.24 6.33
C ALA A 664 17.01 44.68 4.88
N GLY A 665 17.65 44.01 3.92
CA GLY A 665 17.48 44.31 2.50
C GLY A 665 16.05 44.02 2.05
N ILE A 666 15.28 45.06 1.71
CA ILE A 666 13.86 44.92 1.34
C ILE A 666 13.64 44.11 0.04
N GLU A 667 14.57 44.25 -0.91
CA GLU A 667 14.60 43.53 -2.19
C GLU A 667 15.37 42.20 -2.11
N SER A 668 15.57 41.67 -0.91
CA SER A 668 16.20 40.36 -0.75
C SER A 668 15.36 39.29 -1.44
N THR A 669 16.02 38.33 -2.11
CA THR A 669 15.36 37.19 -2.74
C THR A 669 15.91 35.86 -2.24
N ASN A 670 15.14 34.79 -2.37
CA ASN A 670 15.55 33.46 -1.90
C ASN A 670 16.62 32.76 -2.77
N GLY A 671 17.15 33.45 -3.79
CA GLY A 671 18.21 32.98 -4.70
C GLY A 671 17.83 31.84 -5.66
N ARG A 672 16.77 31.07 -5.37
CA ARG A 672 16.28 29.96 -6.23
C ARG A 672 15.19 30.40 -7.19
N ASP A 673 14.19 31.10 -6.65
CA ASP A 673 13.01 31.50 -7.40
C ASP A 673 12.98 33.02 -7.62
N LEU A 674 13.95 33.76 -7.08
CA LEU A 674 14.00 35.23 -7.07
C LEU A 674 12.78 35.91 -6.42
N ARG A 675 11.98 35.19 -5.62
CA ARG A 675 10.83 35.76 -4.91
C ARG A 675 11.26 36.72 -3.79
N THR A 676 10.67 37.91 -3.77
CA THR A 676 10.87 38.95 -2.76
C THR A 676 9.96 38.76 -1.54
N ALA A 677 10.26 39.48 -0.46
CA ALA A 677 9.39 39.53 0.73
C ALA A 677 7.97 39.99 0.39
N LEU A 678 7.83 40.93 -0.56
CA LEU A 678 6.53 41.42 -1.02
C LEU A 678 5.71 40.32 -1.72
N SER A 679 6.34 39.49 -2.56
CA SER A 679 5.66 38.36 -3.22
C SER A 679 5.18 37.32 -2.20
N TRP A 680 5.96 37.04 -1.15
CA TRP A 680 5.54 36.15 -0.06
C TRP A 680 4.40 36.73 0.77
N ALA A 681 4.48 38.02 1.12
CA ALA A 681 3.41 38.71 1.84
C ALA A 681 2.10 38.73 1.05
N ALA A 682 2.20 38.95 -0.27
CA ALA A 682 1.07 38.95 -1.19
C ALA A 682 0.42 37.57 -1.30
N GLY A 683 1.22 36.51 -1.46
CA GLY A 683 0.73 35.13 -1.50
C GLY A 683 0.23 34.58 -0.15
N HIS A 684 0.57 35.21 0.98
CA HIS A 684 0.02 34.86 2.30
C HIS A 684 -1.27 35.61 2.64
N GLY A 685 -1.58 36.69 1.90
CA GLY A 685 -2.75 37.52 2.18
C GLY A 685 -2.57 38.51 3.34
N SER A 686 -1.34 38.77 3.78
CA SER A 686 -1.07 39.69 4.90
C SER A 686 -1.07 41.15 4.44
N GLY A 687 -2.26 41.76 4.37
CA GLY A 687 -2.41 43.15 3.96
C GLY A 687 -1.62 44.15 4.81
N ALA A 688 -1.44 43.88 6.10
CA ALA A 688 -0.63 44.71 7.00
C ALA A 688 0.87 44.66 6.61
N LEU A 689 1.38 43.47 6.31
CA LEU A 689 2.76 43.30 5.87
C LEU A 689 2.99 43.86 4.46
N VAL A 690 2.03 43.71 3.54
CA VAL A 690 2.10 44.30 2.20
C VAL A 690 2.16 45.84 2.28
N ARG A 691 1.35 46.47 3.14
CA ARG A 691 1.45 47.92 3.40
C ARG A 691 2.82 48.30 3.91
N LEU A 692 3.28 47.61 4.95
CA LEU A 692 4.58 47.88 5.57
C LEU A 692 5.72 47.77 4.56
N LEU A 693 5.76 46.71 3.75
CA LEU A 693 6.79 46.52 2.73
C LEU A 693 6.73 47.60 1.64
N LEU A 694 5.54 47.94 1.14
CA LEU A 694 5.38 48.99 0.12
C LEU A 694 5.76 50.38 0.68
N ASP A 695 5.36 50.68 1.92
CA ASP A 695 5.66 51.94 2.59
C ASP A 695 7.18 52.05 2.90
N SER A 696 7.86 50.92 3.12
CA SER A 696 9.31 50.83 3.23
C SER A 696 10.06 50.81 1.89
N GLY A 697 9.35 50.93 0.75
CA GLY A 697 9.94 51.09 -0.58
C GLY A 697 10.13 49.81 -1.38
N ALA A 698 9.39 48.73 -1.08
CA ALA A 698 9.44 47.50 -1.85
C ALA A 698 8.97 47.71 -3.30
N VAL A 699 9.64 47.08 -4.26
CA VAL A 699 9.30 47.16 -5.69
C VAL A 699 8.01 46.38 -5.97
N ILE A 700 6.94 47.11 -6.31
CA ILE A 700 5.61 46.53 -6.53
C ILE A 700 5.56 45.54 -7.71
N GLU A 701 6.39 45.75 -8.73
CA GLU A 701 6.51 44.91 -9.93
C GLU A 701 7.67 43.90 -9.83
N ALA A 702 8.10 43.54 -8.61
CA ALA A 702 9.18 42.58 -8.44
C ALA A 702 8.79 41.19 -8.95
N GLY A 703 9.23 40.87 -10.17
CA GLY A 703 9.02 39.57 -10.81
C GLY A 703 9.96 38.50 -10.25
N ASP A 704 9.43 37.30 -10.07
CA ASP A 704 10.22 36.11 -9.76
C ASP A 704 10.84 35.49 -11.03
N ILE A 705 11.47 34.31 -10.94
CA ILE A 705 12.12 33.65 -12.09
C ILE A 705 11.14 33.36 -13.25
N GLY A 706 9.85 33.18 -12.96
CA GLY A 706 8.79 33.00 -13.95
C GLY A 706 8.13 34.31 -14.37
N GLY A 707 8.65 35.46 -13.94
CA GLY A 707 8.04 36.77 -14.20
C GLY A 707 6.79 37.06 -13.36
N TRP A 708 6.45 36.23 -12.37
CA TRP A 708 5.28 36.47 -11.54
C TRP A 708 5.52 37.61 -10.56
N THR A 709 4.66 38.62 -10.64
CA THR A 709 4.66 39.77 -9.73
C THR A 709 3.90 39.44 -8.42
N PRO A 710 4.03 40.25 -7.35
CA PRO A 710 3.23 40.09 -6.14
C PRO A 710 1.71 40.05 -6.42
N LEU A 711 1.24 40.76 -7.45
CA LEU A 711 -0.15 40.74 -7.89
C LEU A 711 -0.58 39.34 -8.39
N HIS A 712 0.26 38.66 -9.18
CA HIS A 712 0.00 37.29 -9.63
C HIS A 712 -0.15 36.32 -8.44
N TRP A 713 0.75 36.43 -7.45
CA TRP A 713 0.71 35.59 -6.25
C TRP A 713 -0.54 35.85 -5.39
N ALA A 714 -0.96 37.11 -5.22
CA ALA A 714 -2.18 37.43 -4.50
C ALA A 714 -3.44 36.88 -5.19
N ILE A 715 -3.48 36.93 -6.54
CA ILE A 715 -4.61 36.42 -7.34
C ILE A 715 -4.66 34.90 -7.31
N PHE A 716 -3.51 34.23 -7.46
CA PHE A 716 -3.41 32.77 -7.44
C PHE A 716 -3.99 32.17 -6.15
N TYR A 717 -3.75 32.82 -5.00
CA TYR A 717 -4.31 32.39 -3.71
C TYR A 717 -5.66 33.05 -3.34
N GLY A 718 -6.22 33.91 -4.18
CA GLY A 718 -7.55 34.50 -4.01
C GLY A 718 -7.64 35.57 -2.91
N HIS A 719 -6.56 36.31 -2.65
CA HIS A 719 -6.52 37.32 -1.59
C HIS A 719 -7.05 38.69 -2.05
N GLU A 720 -8.37 38.81 -2.19
CA GLU A 720 -9.06 40.01 -2.72
C GLU A 720 -8.59 41.33 -2.10
N ALA A 721 -8.55 41.45 -0.77
CA ALA A 721 -8.14 42.68 -0.10
C ALA A 721 -6.68 43.07 -0.35
N VAL A 722 -5.81 42.10 -0.63
CA VAL A 722 -4.41 42.37 -1.01
C VAL A 722 -4.31 42.73 -2.48
N VAL A 723 -5.13 42.13 -3.35
CA VAL A 723 -5.23 42.50 -4.76
C VAL A 723 -5.68 43.97 -4.88
N GLU A 724 -6.76 44.36 -4.21
CA GLU A 724 -7.21 45.76 -4.17
C GLU A 724 -6.11 46.70 -3.68
N LEU A 725 -5.43 46.36 -2.59
CA LEU A 725 -4.32 47.15 -2.06
C LEU A 725 -3.17 47.30 -3.07
N LEU A 726 -2.76 46.23 -3.74
CA LEU A 726 -1.69 46.29 -4.75
C LEU A 726 -2.12 47.13 -5.96
N LEU A 727 -3.37 46.99 -6.40
CA LEU A 727 -3.93 47.77 -7.50
C LEU A 727 -4.06 49.26 -7.16
N ASP A 728 -4.46 49.61 -5.95
CA ASP A 728 -4.52 50.99 -5.46
C ASP A 728 -3.11 51.62 -5.35
N ARG A 729 -2.09 50.79 -5.14
CA ARG A 729 -0.68 51.19 -5.12
C ARG A 729 -0.03 51.19 -6.50
N GLY A 730 -0.81 50.97 -7.56
CA GLY A 730 -0.38 51.10 -8.95
C GLY A 730 0.20 49.84 -9.60
N ALA A 731 -0.11 48.64 -9.07
CA ALA A 731 0.30 47.39 -9.69
C ALA A 731 -0.30 47.24 -11.11
N ASN A 732 0.51 46.74 -12.05
CA ASN A 732 0.10 46.57 -13.44
C ASN A 732 -0.87 45.39 -13.63
N VAL A 733 -2.13 45.72 -13.97
CA VAL A 733 -3.21 44.74 -14.24
C VAL A 733 -2.96 43.84 -15.46
N GLU A 734 -2.10 44.26 -16.38
CA GLU A 734 -1.72 43.51 -17.59
C GLU A 734 -0.28 42.98 -17.52
N ALA A 735 0.29 42.88 -16.31
CA ALA A 735 1.62 42.28 -16.15
C ALA A 735 1.61 40.84 -16.69
N LYS A 736 2.57 40.51 -17.55
CA LYS A 736 2.70 39.16 -18.10
C LYS A 736 3.68 38.35 -17.26
N GLY A 737 3.18 37.28 -16.65
CA GLY A 737 3.99 36.31 -15.93
C GLY A 737 4.45 35.15 -16.83
N PHE A 738 4.54 33.97 -16.23
CA PHE A 738 4.86 32.73 -16.93
C PHE A 738 3.78 32.43 -17.97
N MET A 739 4.17 31.92 -19.14
CA MET A 739 3.26 31.67 -20.27
C MET A 739 2.48 32.90 -20.77
N ASN A 740 3.03 34.10 -20.61
CA ASN A 740 2.36 35.36 -20.93
C ASN A 740 1.01 35.56 -20.21
N TRP A 741 0.77 34.84 -19.11
CA TRP A 741 -0.47 34.95 -18.36
C TRP A 741 -0.59 36.31 -17.71
N THR A 742 -1.77 36.92 -17.88
CA THR A 742 -2.15 38.14 -17.16
C THR A 742 -2.83 37.79 -15.83
N PRO A 743 -2.90 38.73 -14.88
CA PRO A 743 -3.77 38.67 -13.71
C PRO A 743 -5.18 38.12 -13.99
N LEU A 744 -5.81 38.50 -15.11
CA LEU A 744 -7.14 38.04 -15.48
C LEU A 744 -7.17 36.57 -15.93
N HIS A 745 -6.12 36.08 -16.61
CA HIS A 745 -5.99 34.65 -16.92
C HIS A 745 -5.95 33.81 -15.65
N LEU A 746 -5.13 34.20 -14.67
CA LEU A 746 -5.03 33.51 -13.38
C LEU A 746 -6.35 33.54 -12.60
N ALA A 747 -7.04 34.68 -12.58
CA ALA A 747 -8.34 34.79 -11.91
C ALA A 747 -9.39 33.91 -12.59
N ALA A 748 -9.35 33.83 -13.93
CA ALA A 748 -10.26 33.02 -14.71
C ALA A 748 -10.00 31.51 -14.57
N GLU A 749 -8.74 31.09 -14.55
CA GLU A 749 -8.32 29.70 -14.34
C GLU A 749 -8.67 29.18 -12.93
N ASN A 750 -8.54 30.02 -11.90
CA ASN A 750 -8.83 29.64 -10.51
C ASN A 750 -10.29 29.87 -10.09
N GLY A 751 -11.14 30.44 -10.96
CA GLY A 751 -12.56 30.62 -10.68
C GLY A 751 -12.88 31.77 -9.73
N HIS A 752 -11.99 32.76 -9.59
CA HIS A 752 -12.15 33.88 -8.67
C HIS A 752 -13.06 34.97 -9.24
N GLY A 753 -14.38 34.74 -9.22
CA GLY A 753 -15.40 35.63 -9.80
C GLY A 753 -15.27 37.11 -9.42
N SER A 754 -15.09 37.43 -8.14
CA SER A 754 -14.93 38.84 -7.68
C SER A 754 -13.69 39.50 -8.28
N LEU A 755 -12.58 38.75 -8.38
CA LEU A 755 -11.34 39.23 -8.99
C LEU A 755 -11.49 39.39 -10.50
N VAL A 756 -12.24 38.51 -11.16
CA VAL A 756 -12.57 38.65 -12.59
C VAL A 756 -13.38 39.92 -12.84
N SER A 757 -14.38 40.23 -12.01
CA SER A 757 -15.11 41.50 -12.10
C SER A 757 -14.20 42.71 -11.85
N LEU A 758 -13.34 42.65 -10.83
CA LEU A 758 -12.43 43.74 -10.47
C LEU A 758 -11.38 44.01 -11.57
N LEU A 759 -10.76 42.96 -12.10
CA LEU A 759 -9.68 43.03 -13.09
C LEU A 759 -10.26 43.29 -14.49
N GLY A 760 -11.34 42.61 -14.86
CA GLY A 760 -11.97 42.76 -16.17
C GLY A 760 -12.51 44.17 -16.42
N ALA A 761 -13.00 44.87 -15.39
CA ALA A 761 -13.36 46.28 -15.48
C ALA A 761 -12.17 47.20 -15.82
N ARG A 762 -10.93 46.73 -15.64
CA ARG A 762 -9.69 47.48 -15.89
C ARG A 762 -8.97 47.06 -17.18
N GLY A 763 -9.42 46.02 -17.88
CA GLY A 763 -8.86 45.59 -19.18
C GLY A 763 -8.62 44.08 -19.31
N GLY A 764 -7.98 43.67 -20.42
CA GLY A 764 -7.37 42.34 -20.55
C GLY A 764 -8.29 41.16 -20.88
N VAL A 765 -9.59 41.41 -21.10
CA VAL A 765 -10.60 40.36 -21.38
C VAL A 765 -10.26 39.52 -22.61
N GLU A 766 -9.64 40.14 -23.62
CA GLU A 766 -9.21 39.50 -24.87
C GLU A 766 -7.69 39.30 -24.94
N ALA A 767 -6.98 39.40 -23.81
CA ALA A 767 -5.55 39.15 -23.80
C ALA A 767 -5.26 37.69 -24.17
N GLU A 768 -4.23 37.46 -24.98
CA GLU A 768 -3.79 36.13 -25.38
C GLU A 768 -2.56 35.70 -24.56
N ALA A 769 -2.66 34.54 -23.92
CA ALA A 769 -1.56 33.82 -23.30
C ALA A 769 -0.66 33.14 -24.35
N GLU A 770 0.41 32.48 -23.90
CA GLU A 770 1.11 31.48 -24.71
C GLU A 770 0.09 30.40 -25.14
N PHE A 771 0.10 30.01 -26.42
CA PHE A 771 -0.92 29.16 -27.08
C PHE A 771 -2.23 29.84 -27.51
N GLY A 772 -2.28 31.18 -27.53
CA GLY A 772 -3.47 31.93 -28.00
C GLY A 772 -4.70 31.80 -27.10
N SER A 773 -4.56 31.17 -25.94
CA SER A 773 -5.63 31.01 -24.96
C SER A 773 -6.01 32.35 -24.35
N ARG A 774 -7.31 32.65 -24.32
CA ARG A 774 -7.88 33.84 -23.65
C ARG A 774 -8.44 33.48 -22.27
N PRO A 775 -8.72 34.44 -21.37
CA PRO A 775 -9.32 34.15 -20.07
C PRO A 775 -10.60 33.31 -20.14
N LEU A 776 -11.44 33.51 -21.19
CA LEU A 776 -12.63 32.71 -21.41
C LEU A 776 -12.32 31.23 -21.73
N HIS A 777 -11.24 30.95 -22.46
CA HIS A 777 -10.78 29.57 -22.72
C HIS A 777 -10.41 28.87 -21.42
N LEU A 778 -9.64 29.53 -20.54
CA LEU A 778 -9.23 28.97 -19.25
C LEU A 778 -10.40 28.78 -18.29
N ALA A 779 -11.35 29.72 -18.24
CA ALA A 779 -12.57 29.58 -17.44
C ALA A 779 -13.45 28.44 -17.93
N ALA A 780 -13.58 28.27 -19.25
CA ALA A 780 -14.39 27.22 -19.85
C ALA A 780 -13.74 25.84 -19.71
N MET A 781 -12.42 25.75 -19.89
CA MET A 781 -11.63 24.53 -19.68
C MET A 781 -11.72 24.00 -18.25
N ASN A 782 -11.82 24.88 -17.25
CA ASN A 782 -11.91 24.50 -15.83
C ASN A 782 -13.35 24.48 -15.27
N GLY A 783 -14.35 24.82 -16.09
CA GLY A 783 -15.76 24.70 -15.70
C GLY A 783 -16.28 25.80 -14.77
N HIS A 784 -15.64 26.97 -14.74
CA HIS A 784 -16.01 28.06 -13.84
C HIS A 784 -17.22 28.84 -14.35
N GLU A 785 -18.41 28.28 -14.13
CA GLU A 785 -19.70 28.81 -14.60
C GLU A 785 -19.90 30.30 -14.30
N THR A 786 -19.62 30.72 -13.06
CA THR A 786 -19.78 32.11 -12.63
C THR A 786 -18.84 33.05 -13.38
N VAL A 787 -17.58 32.66 -13.56
CA VAL A 787 -16.59 33.42 -14.31
C VAL A 787 -16.94 33.49 -15.79
N VAL A 788 -17.34 32.37 -16.41
CA VAL A 788 -17.80 32.36 -17.81
C VAL A 788 -18.99 33.31 -17.99
N LYS A 789 -19.96 33.27 -17.07
CA LYS A 789 -21.11 34.18 -17.09
C LYS A 789 -20.68 35.65 -16.97
N LEU A 790 -19.75 35.98 -16.07
CA LEU A 790 -19.23 37.34 -15.91
C LEU A 790 -18.48 37.81 -17.17
N LEU A 791 -17.55 36.99 -17.67
CA LEU A 791 -16.76 37.30 -18.87
C LEU A 791 -17.67 37.53 -20.08
N VAL A 792 -18.67 36.67 -20.28
CA VAL A 792 -19.57 36.75 -21.44
C VAL A 792 -20.62 37.86 -21.31
N LYS A 793 -21.31 37.96 -20.16
CA LYS A 793 -22.46 38.86 -20.01
C LYS A 793 -22.10 40.27 -19.58
N GLU A 794 -21.10 40.40 -18.70
CA GLU A 794 -20.76 41.69 -18.10
C GLU A 794 -19.55 42.33 -18.79
N LEU A 795 -18.60 41.53 -19.25
CA LEU A 795 -17.34 42.00 -19.83
C LEU A 795 -17.25 41.86 -21.35
N GLY A 796 -18.23 41.20 -21.99
CA GLY A 796 -18.34 41.13 -23.45
C GLY A 796 -17.30 40.24 -24.14
N ALA A 797 -16.81 39.18 -23.49
CA ALA A 797 -15.77 38.32 -24.03
C ALA A 797 -16.18 37.57 -25.32
N GLU A 798 -15.28 37.48 -26.30
CA GLU A 798 -15.51 36.79 -27.57
C GLU A 798 -15.66 35.27 -27.37
N LYS A 799 -16.84 34.73 -27.67
CA LYS A 799 -17.19 33.31 -27.43
C LYS A 799 -16.68 32.34 -28.48
N THR A 800 -16.40 32.84 -29.68
CA THR A 800 -16.03 32.05 -30.87
C THR A 800 -14.54 32.14 -31.22
N ALA A 801 -13.77 32.88 -30.41
CA ALA A 801 -12.32 32.93 -30.54
C ALA A 801 -11.75 31.51 -30.45
N LYS A 802 -10.71 31.25 -31.23
CA LYS A 802 -9.98 29.97 -31.24
C LYS A 802 -8.60 30.18 -30.64
N ASP A 803 -8.16 29.21 -29.85
CA ASP A 803 -6.76 29.11 -29.42
C ASP A 803 -5.85 28.59 -30.56
N GLU A 804 -4.54 28.42 -30.29
CA GLU A 804 -3.60 27.89 -31.27
C GLU A 804 -3.86 26.41 -31.65
N GLU A 805 -4.61 25.66 -30.85
CA GLU A 805 -5.09 24.31 -31.20
C GLU A 805 -6.33 24.35 -32.11
N GLY A 806 -6.89 25.53 -32.34
CA GLY A 806 -8.09 25.74 -33.14
C GLY A 806 -9.40 25.50 -32.37
N LEU A 807 -9.34 25.39 -31.03
CA LEU A 807 -10.46 25.10 -30.15
C LEU A 807 -11.09 26.38 -29.61
N THR A 808 -12.42 26.40 -29.61
CA THR A 808 -13.22 27.45 -28.95
C THR A 808 -13.39 27.17 -27.45
N PRO A 809 -13.73 28.18 -26.62
CA PRO A 809 -14.06 27.97 -25.22
C PRO A 809 -15.17 26.93 -25.01
N THR A 810 -16.16 26.90 -25.90
CA THR A 810 -17.25 25.91 -25.86
C THR A 810 -16.72 24.49 -26.09
N GLU A 811 -15.83 24.30 -27.05
CA GLU A 811 -15.22 22.99 -27.34
C GLU A 811 -14.31 22.52 -26.20
N LEU A 812 -13.56 23.43 -25.56
CA LEU A 812 -12.79 23.12 -24.35
C LEU A 812 -13.69 22.70 -23.18
N ALA A 813 -14.83 23.36 -22.99
CA ALA A 813 -15.82 22.96 -21.99
C ALA A 813 -16.41 21.58 -22.29
N ILE A 814 -16.68 21.26 -23.56
CA ILE A 814 -17.13 19.92 -23.97
C ILE A 814 -16.02 18.90 -23.74
N LYS A 815 -14.78 19.15 -24.16
CA LYS A 815 -13.66 18.21 -23.96
C LYS A 815 -13.48 17.85 -22.48
N ASN A 816 -13.67 18.81 -21.58
CA ASN A 816 -13.49 18.64 -20.13
C ASN A 816 -14.79 18.29 -19.35
N GLY A 817 -15.94 18.14 -20.01
CA GLY A 817 -17.17 17.66 -19.37
C GLY A 817 -17.98 18.72 -18.60
N HIS A 818 -17.80 20.00 -18.91
CA HIS A 818 -18.41 21.12 -18.18
C HIS A 818 -19.78 21.51 -18.76
N GLU A 819 -20.79 20.67 -18.57
CA GLU A 819 -22.15 20.85 -19.12
C GLU A 819 -22.74 22.24 -18.85
N ALA A 820 -22.65 22.75 -17.61
CA ALA A 820 -23.25 24.03 -17.25
C ALA A 820 -22.65 25.19 -18.06
N VAL A 821 -21.33 25.16 -18.26
CA VAL A 821 -20.62 26.13 -19.11
C VAL A 821 -21.04 25.98 -20.57
N VAL A 822 -21.13 24.75 -21.08
CA VAL A 822 -21.58 24.49 -22.46
C VAL A 822 -22.98 25.05 -22.68
N ARG A 823 -23.92 24.83 -21.74
CA ARG A 823 -25.26 25.41 -21.79
C ARG A 823 -25.21 26.93 -21.82
N LEU A 824 -24.44 27.56 -20.95
CA LEU A 824 -24.33 29.03 -20.91
C LEU A 824 -23.77 29.62 -22.21
N LEU A 825 -22.73 29.00 -22.77
CA LEU A 825 -22.12 29.47 -24.02
C LEU A 825 -23.05 29.27 -25.23
N LEU A 826 -23.83 28.19 -25.25
CA LEU A 826 -24.77 27.89 -26.34
C LEU A 826 -26.10 28.66 -26.25
N LEU A 827 -26.65 28.87 -25.04
CA LEU A 827 -27.90 29.65 -24.85
C LEU A 827 -27.75 31.08 -25.38
N GLU A 828 -26.54 31.63 -25.26
CA GLU A 828 -26.20 33.00 -25.64
C GLU A 828 -25.64 33.10 -27.08
N ALA A 829 -25.54 31.99 -27.82
CA ALA A 829 -25.22 31.96 -29.25
C ALA A 829 -26.49 32.02 -30.13
N SER A 830 -27.66 31.70 -29.56
CA SER A 830 -28.95 31.65 -30.27
C SER A 830 -29.55 33.04 -30.60
N THR A 831 -28.86 34.14 -30.24
CA THR A 831 -29.32 35.52 -30.48
C THR A 831 -28.72 36.16 -31.73
N GLU A 832 -27.77 35.52 -32.42
CA GLU A 832 -27.23 36.04 -33.68
C GLU A 832 -27.44 35.05 -34.82
N ALA A 833 -27.91 35.58 -35.94
CA ALA A 833 -28.26 34.83 -37.14
C ALA A 833 -26.98 34.34 -37.83
N ASP A 834 -26.46 33.18 -37.41
CA ASP A 834 -25.53 32.37 -38.19
C ASP A 834 -25.76 30.87 -37.91
N ALA A 835 -26.96 30.41 -38.22
CA ALA A 835 -27.38 29.01 -38.13
C ALA A 835 -26.78 28.10 -39.25
N GLY A 836 -25.51 28.31 -39.60
CA GLY A 836 -24.88 27.62 -40.74
C GLY A 836 -23.40 27.24 -40.59
N ALA A 837 -22.69 27.75 -39.58
CA ALA A 837 -21.28 27.44 -39.38
C ALA A 837 -21.10 26.34 -38.33
N VAL A 838 -21.28 25.09 -38.75
CA VAL A 838 -20.73 23.93 -38.03
C VAL A 838 -19.21 24.10 -38.06
N LEU A 839 -18.62 24.54 -36.95
CA LEU A 839 -17.18 24.82 -36.84
C LEU A 839 -16.41 23.49 -36.98
N PRO A 840 -15.62 23.31 -38.05
CA PRO A 840 -14.74 22.18 -38.17
C PRO A 840 -13.48 22.42 -37.33
N LEU A 841 -13.10 21.45 -36.49
CA LEU A 841 -11.82 21.39 -35.78
C LEU A 841 -10.65 21.24 -36.76
N GLN A 842 -10.07 22.35 -37.21
CA GLN A 842 -8.84 22.32 -37.96
C GLN A 842 -7.67 22.12 -36.98
N TYR A 843 -7.18 20.88 -36.86
CA TYR A 843 -5.97 20.61 -36.09
C TYR A 843 -4.80 21.41 -36.68
N GLY A 844 -4.31 22.38 -35.91
CA GLY A 844 -3.07 23.09 -36.17
C GLY A 844 -1.88 22.18 -35.92
N THR A 845 -1.57 21.27 -36.85
CA THR A 845 -0.20 20.75 -36.99
C THR A 845 0.37 21.25 -38.31
N HIS A 846 1.50 21.93 -38.23
CA HIS A 846 2.25 22.42 -39.38
C HIS A 846 2.77 21.24 -40.24
N THR A 847 1.90 20.65 -41.05
CA THR A 847 2.26 19.80 -42.20
C THR A 847 1.13 19.85 -43.23
N PRO A 848 1.34 20.41 -44.44
CA PRO A 848 0.34 20.40 -45.50
C PRO A 848 0.39 19.05 -46.22
N LEU A 849 0.08 17.95 -45.53
CA LEU A 849 -0.01 16.63 -46.15
C LEU A 849 -1.12 15.81 -45.48
N LEU A 850 -2.12 15.47 -46.31
CA LEU A 850 -3.23 14.52 -46.10
C LEU A 850 -4.46 15.05 -45.33
N SER A 851 -5.52 15.34 -46.09
CA SER A 851 -6.96 15.06 -45.82
C SER A 851 -7.37 14.61 -44.39
N TYR A 852 -7.14 15.42 -43.35
CA TYR A 852 -7.66 15.15 -42.02
C TYR A 852 -9.08 15.71 -41.92
N LYS A 853 -10.08 14.84 -41.68
CA LYS A 853 -11.45 15.28 -41.40
C LYS A 853 -11.54 15.80 -39.95
N PRO A 854 -12.05 17.02 -39.75
CA PRO A 854 -12.17 17.63 -38.43
C PRO A 854 -13.20 16.91 -37.55
N GLU A 855 -12.91 16.73 -36.26
CA GLU A 855 -13.93 16.31 -35.28
C GLU A 855 -14.95 17.46 -35.07
N THR A 856 -16.18 17.14 -34.63
CA THR A 856 -17.22 18.14 -34.34
C THR A 856 -17.51 18.21 -32.84
N PRO A 857 -18.16 19.27 -32.32
CA PRO A 857 -18.59 19.32 -30.92
C PRO A 857 -19.41 18.10 -30.48
N LEU A 858 -20.20 17.53 -31.40
CA LEU A 858 -20.97 16.32 -31.14
C LEU A 858 -20.09 15.07 -31.02
N HIS A 859 -18.97 14.99 -31.74
CA HIS A 859 -17.97 13.93 -31.56
C HIS A 859 -17.34 13.99 -30.16
N LEU A 860 -16.90 15.17 -29.74
CA LEU A 860 -16.31 15.39 -28.42
C LEU A 860 -17.30 15.07 -27.31
N ALA A 861 -18.55 15.55 -27.42
CA ALA A 861 -19.59 15.26 -26.44
C ALA A 861 -19.89 13.76 -26.34
N ALA A 862 -19.89 13.06 -27.48
CA ALA A 862 -20.12 11.63 -27.54
C ALA A 862 -18.94 10.80 -26.99
N GLN A 863 -17.70 11.22 -27.26
CA GLN A 863 -16.49 10.62 -26.72
C GLN A 863 -16.38 10.79 -25.21
N SER A 864 -16.74 11.97 -24.69
CA SER A 864 -16.70 12.29 -23.26
C SER A 864 -17.95 11.83 -22.48
N GLY A 865 -18.95 11.26 -23.15
CA GLY A 865 -20.12 10.66 -22.49
C GLY A 865 -21.16 11.65 -21.96
N GLN A 866 -21.20 12.88 -22.50
CA GLN A 866 -22.10 13.93 -22.01
C GLN A 866 -23.49 13.82 -22.62
N GLU A 867 -24.36 13.00 -22.03
CA GLU A 867 -25.74 12.76 -22.49
C GLU A 867 -26.52 14.05 -22.73
N THR A 868 -26.49 14.96 -21.77
CA THR A 868 -27.21 16.24 -21.76
C THR A 868 -26.75 17.18 -22.86
N VAL A 869 -25.44 17.30 -23.07
CA VAL A 869 -24.84 18.08 -24.16
C VAL A 869 -25.17 17.45 -25.51
N VAL A 870 -25.15 16.12 -25.61
CA VAL A 870 -25.58 15.41 -26.83
C VAL A 870 -27.06 15.67 -27.13
N ARG A 871 -27.96 15.66 -26.13
CA ARG A 871 -29.38 16.02 -26.31
C ARG A 871 -29.54 17.45 -26.82
N LEU A 872 -28.78 18.38 -26.26
CA LEU A 872 -28.83 19.78 -26.66
C LEU A 872 -28.27 19.97 -28.07
N LEU A 873 -27.10 19.41 -28.38
CA LEU A 873 -26.47 19.56 -29.70
C LEU A 873 -27.25 18.84 -30.81
N ALA A 874 -27.56 17.55 -30.64
CA ALA A 874 -28.20 16.74 -31.67
C ALA A 874 -29.74 16.90 -31.73
N GLY A 875 -30.36 17.38 -30.64
CA GLY A 875 -31.79 17.61 -30.53
C GLY A 875 -32.17 19.07 -30.79
N GLU A 876 -31.78 19.97 -29.89
CA GLU A 876 -32.20 21.37 -29.92
C GLU A 876 -31.45 22.20 -30.97
N GLN A 877 -30.14 21.99 -31.14
CA GLN A 877 -29.28 22.75 -32.06
C GLN A 877 -29.14 22.10 -33.45
N GLY A 878 -29.71 20.91 -33.65
CA GLY A 878 -29.73 20.24 -34.96
C GLY A 878 -28.35 19.84 -35.51
N ALA A 879 -27.35 19.60 -34.65
CA ALA A 879 -26.02 19.15 -35.06
C ALA A 879 -26.09 17.84 -35.88
N ASP A 880 -25.26 17.74 -36.92
CA ASP A 880 -25.21 16.58 -37.80
C ASP A 880 -24.75 15.32 -37.02
N LYS A 881 -25.67 14.37 -36.87
CA LYS A 881 -25.48 13.10 -36.16
C LYS A 881 -24.59 12.12 -36.94
N GLU A 882 -24.47 12.34 -38.25
CA GLU A 882 -23.73 11.47 -39.18
C GLU A 882 -22.44 12.13 -39.66
N ALA A 883 -22.04 13.24 -39.03
CA ALA A 883 -20.77 13.88 -39.28
C ALA A 883 -19.64 12.86 -39.14
N LYS A 884 -18.75 12.81 -40.14
CA LYS A 884 -17.62 11.89 -40.17
C LYS A 884 -16.37 12.60 -39.68
N GLY A 885 -15.86 12.18 -38.53
CA GLY A 885 -14.56 12.59 -37.99
C GLY A 885 -13.40 11.78 -38.58
N PRO A 886 -12.26 11.73 -37.87
CA PRO A 886 -11.12 10.90 -38.22
C PRO A 886 -11.50 9.42 -38.34
N SER A 887 -10.94 8.74 -39.35
CA SER A 887 -11.26 7.34 -39.68
C SER A 887 -12.73 7.10 -40.06
N ASP A 888 -13.41 8.11 -40.60
CA ASP A 888 -14.85 8.07 -40.95
C ASP A 888 -15.78 7.70 -39.79
N ARG A 889 -15.32 7.85 -38.54
CA ARG A 889 -16.11 7.57 -37.34
C ARG A 889 -17.14 8.67 -37.12
N THR A 890 -18.36 8.26 -36.79
CA THR A 890 -19.45 9.17 -36.38
C THR A 890 -19.49 9.31 -34.86
N PRO A 891 -20.23 10.29 -34.31
CA PRO A 891 -20.43 10.40 -32.86
C PRO A 891 -20.95 9.10 -32.22
N LEU A 892 -21.79 8.36 -32.93
CA LEU A 892 -22.31 7.07 -32.46
C LEU A 892 -21.21 6.01 -32.33
N HIS A 893 -20.21 5.99 -33.22
CA HIS A 893 -19.04 5.13 -33.08
C HIS A 893 -18.24 5.50 -31.83
N LEU A 894 -17.95 6.79 -31.62
CA LEU A 894 -17.18 7.24 -30.45
C LEU A 894 -17.89 6.94 -29.13
N ALA A 895 -19.21 7.11 -29.06
CA ALA A 895 -20.00 6.75 -27.88
C ALA A 895 -19.94 5.24 -27.59
N ALA A 896 -20.00 4.40 -28.64
CA ALA A 896 -19.93 2.95 -28.51
C ALA A 896 -18.53 2.45 -28.15
N MET A 897 -17.48 3.04 -28.72
CA MET A 897 -16.07 2.75 -28.42
C MET A 897 -15.67 3.08 -26.99
N ASN A 898 -16.31 4.07 -26.37
CA ASN A 898 -16.03 4.50 -24.98
C ASN A 898 -17.08 3.97 -23.98
N GLY A 899 -18.06 3.19 -24.43
CA GLY A 899 -19.01 2.51 -23.55
C GLY A 899 -20.12 3.38 -22.98
N HIS A 900 -20.39 4.54 -23.58
CA HIS A 900 -21.38 5.50 -23.09
C HIS A 900 -22.80 5.09 -23.48
N VAL A 901 -23.36 4.10 -22.77
CA VAL A 901 -24.68 3.50 -23.04
C VAL A 901 -25.78 4.55 -23.16
N ALA A 902 -25.80 5.54 -22.26
CA ALA A 902 -26.79 6.61 -22.27
C ALA A 902 -26.67 7.46 -23.53
N VAL A 903 -25.46 7.84 -23.94
CA VAL A 903 -25.23 8.60 -25.18
C VAL A 903 -25.63 7.80 -26.42
N VAL A 904 -25.26 6.51 -26.48
CA VAL A 904 -25.66 5.62 -27.59
C VAL A 904 -27.19 5.56 -27.69
N ARG A 905 -27.87 5.38 -26.56
CA ARG A 905 -29.34 5.38 -26.49
C ARG A 905 -29.91 6.70 -27.02
N VAL A 906 -29.41 7.83 -26.54
CA VAL A 906 -29.88 9.16 -26.91
C VAL A 906 -29.66 9.45 -28.39
N LEU A 907 -28.49 9.15 -28.94
CA LEU A 907 -28.24 9.37 -30.36
C LEU A 907 -29.22 8.58 -31.23
N ILE A 908 -29.48 7.31 -30.87
CA ILE A 908 -30.45 6.46 -31.58
C ILE A 908 -31.89 6.98 -31.40
N GLU A 909 -32.28 7.39 -30.18
CA GLU A 909 -33.58 8.03 -29.90
C GLU A 909 -33.80 9.30 -30.74
N LEU A 910 -32.74 10.08 -30.93
CA LEU A 910 -32.75 11.28 -31.77
C LEU A 910 -32.67 10.96 -33.27
N GLY A 911 -32.64 9.67 -33.66
CA GLY A 911 -32.67 9.24 -35.05
C GLY A 911 -31.30 9.17 -35.73
N ALA A 912 -30.20 9.04 -34.98
CA ALA A 912 -28.89 8.72 -35.56
C ALA A 912 -28.93 7.35 -36.26
N ASN A 913 -28.28 7.23 -37.41
CA ASN A 913 -28.27 6.02 -38.19
C ASN A 913 -27.36 4.96 -37.54
N LYS A 914 -27.96 3.91 -36.98
CA LYS A 914 -27.22 2.78 -36.37
C LYS A 914 -26.47 1.88 -37.37
N HIS A 915 -26.71 2.04 -38.67
CA HIS A 915 -26.06 1.24 -39.74
C HIS A 915 -24.84 1.94 -40.36
N VAL A 916 -24.34 3.00 -39.71
CA VAL A 916 -23.09 3.64 -40.13
C VAL A 916 -21.91 2.69 -40.02
N VAL A 917 -20.95 2.94 -40.91
CA VAL A 917 -19.67 2.26 -40.94
C VAL A 917 -18.54 3.29 -40.97
N ALA A 918 -17.52 3.04 -40.18
CA ALA A 918 -16.26 3.77 -40.18
C ALA A 918 -15.29 3.15 -41.22
N ASP A 919 -14.03 3.61 -41.21
CA ASP A 919 -12.97 3.01 -42.02
C ASP A 919 -12.90 1.48 -41.85
N PHE A 920 -12.50 0.78 -42.91
CA PHE A 920 -12.52 -0.68 -43.00
C PHE A 920 -13.90 -1.32 -42.82
N GLY A 921 -14.99 -0.55 -42.96
CA GLY A 921 -16.35 -1.07 -42.83
C GLY A 921 -16.74 -1.43 -41.39
N GLU A 922 -16.02 -0.88 -40.40
CA GLU A 922 -16.26 -1.14 -38.99
C GLU A 922 -17.63 -0.56 -38.58
N SER A 923 -18.54 -1.42 -38.11
CA SER A 923 -19.83 -0.95 -37.58
C SER A 923 -19.72 -0.51 -36.12
N VAL A 924 -20.76 0.18 -35.63
CA VAL A 924 -20.88 0.56 -34.21
C VAL A 924 -20.79 -0.66 -33.28
N LEU A 925 -21.29 -1.82 -33.71
CA LEU A 925 -21.22 -3.07 -32.95
C LEU A 925 -19.79 -3.60 -32.85
N HIS A 926 -19.02 -3.56 -33.94
CA HIS A 926 -17.61 -3.94 -33.93
C HIS A 926 -16.82 -3.05 -32.98
N SER A 927 -17.06 -1.74 -33.03
CA SER A 927 -16.43 -0.76 -32.14
C SER A 927 -16.71 -1.06 -30.66
N ALA A 928 -17.97 -1.32 -30.29
CA ALA A 928 -18.33 -1.69 -28.92
C ALA A 928 -17.70 -3.02 -28.48
N ALA A 929 -17.64 -4.00 -29.39
CA ALA A 929 -17.11 -5.33 -29.12
C ALA A 929 -15.58 -5.33 -28.94
N ALA A 930 -14.86 -4.60 -29.80
CA ALA A 930 -13.41 -4.46 -29.77
C ALA A 930 -12.89 -3.75 -28.50
N HIS A 931 -13.73 -2.95 -27.83
CA HIS A 931 -13.39 -2.19 -26.62
C HIS A 931 -14.06 -2.74 -25.35
N GLY A 932 -14.83 -3.84 -25.45
CA GLY A 932 -15.29 -4.59 -24.28
C GLY A 932 -16.56 -4.05 -23.62
N HIS A 933 -17.36 -3.25 -24.32
CA HIS A 933 -18.54 -2.60 -23.74
C HIS A 933 -19.80 -3.46 -23.86
N GLU A 934 -19.94 -4.44 -22.96
CA GLU A 934 -21.06 -5.40 -22.93
C GLU A 934 -22.44 -4.74 -22.94
N ALA A 935 -22.64 -3.70 -22.14
CA ALA A 935 -23.94 -3.02 -22.03
C ALA A 935 -24.34 -2.33 -23.35
N VAL A 936 -23.37 -1.77 -24.09
CA VAL A 936 -23.61 -1.19 -25.42
C VAL A 936 -23.92 -2.28 -26.43
N VAL A 937 -23.20 -3.41 -26.40
CA VAL A 937 -23.46 -4.57 -27.26
C VAL A 937 -24.87 -5.11 -27.05
N ARG A 938 -25.31 -5.26 -25.79
CA ARG A 938 -26.68 -5.68 -25.47
C ARG A 938 -27.72 -4.69 -25.99
N LEU A 939 -27.49 -3.39 -25.79
CA LEU A 939 -28.41 -2.35 -26.28
C LEU A 939 -28.53 -2.41 -27.81
N LEU A 940 -27.43 -2.44 -28.54
CA LEU A 940 -27.43 -2.42 -30.01
C LEU A 940 -28.14 -3.65 -30.60
N VAL A 941 -27.87 -4.84 -30.07
CA VAL A 941 -28.42 -6.09 -30.62
C VAL A 941 -29.82 -6.38 -30.07
N ALA A 942 -30.01 -6.37 -28.75
CA ALA A 942 -31.26 -6.80 -28.12
C ALA A 942 -32.36 -5.72 -28.14
N GLU A 943 -32.00 -4.45 -27.96
CA GLU A 943 -32.98 -3.36 -27.91
C GLU A 943 -33.14 -2.67 -29.27
N CYS A 944 -32.03 -2.42 -29.98
CA CYS A 944 -32.06 -1.75 -31.28
C CYS A 944 -32.20 -2.72 -32.46
N GLY A 945 -32.14 -4.04 -32.25
CA GLY A 945 -32.33 -5.04 -33.31
C GLY A 945 -31.27 -4.98 -34.40
N LEU A 946 -30.03 -4.61 -34.07
CA LEU A 946 -28.91 -4.67 -34.99
C LEU A 946 -28.49 -6.13 -35.20
N ASP A 947 -28.20 -6.50 -36.45
CA ASP A 947 -27.72 -7.84 -36.76
C ASP A 947 -26.40 -8.11 -36.02
N VAL A 948 -26.31 -9.27 -35.36
CA VAL A 948 -25.18 -9.65 -34.52
C VAL A 948 -23.98 -10.11 -35.35
N ASP A 949 -24.23 -10.59 -36.57
CA ASP A 949 -23.23 -11.15 -37.49
C ASP A 949 -22.89 -10.19 -38.63
N LEU A 950 -23.00 -8.87 -38.41
CA LEU A 950 -22.50 -7.87 -39.35
C LEU A 950 -21.01 -8.11 -39.62
N VAL A 951 -20.61 -8.05 -40.90
CA VAL A 951 -19.22 -8.21 -41.34
C VAL A 951 -18.61 -6.86 -41.71
N ASN A 952 -17.36 -6.63 -41.30
CA ASN A 952 -16.54 -5.52 -41.79
C ASN A 952 -15.82 -5.88 -43.11
N SER A 953 -14.97 -4.99 -43.63
CA SER A 953 -14.23 -5.21 -44.89
C SER A 953 -13.13 -6.28 -44.81
N ARG A 954 -12.92 -6.90 -43.65
CA ARG A 954 -12.01 -8.04 -43.44
C ARG A 954 -12.79 -9.36 -43.26
N GLY A 955 -14.10 -9.33 -43.45
CA GLY A 955 -15.01 -10.44 -43.13
C GLY A 955 -15.14 -10.74 -41.64
N LYS A 956 -14.64 -9.87 -40.74
CA LYS A 956 -14.76 -10.07 -39.30
C LYS A 956 -16.15 -9.66 -38.84
N VAL A 957 -16.79 -10.53 -38.06
CA VAL A 957 -17.93 -10.18 -37.19
C VAL A 957 -17.48 -9.70 -35.80
N ALA A 958 -18.39 -9.08 -35.05
CA ALA A 958 -18.13 -8.56 -33.69
C ALA A 958 -17.54 -9.61 -32.72
N LEU A 959 -17.87 -10.90 -32.90
CA LEU A 959 -17.31 -11.99 -32.10
C LEU A 959 -15.79 -12.13 -32.29
N HIS A 960 -15.28 -11.93 -33.50
CA HIS A 960 -13.83 -11.97 -33.78
C HIS A 960 -13.11 -10.83 -33.08
N GLU A 961 -13.65 -9.62 -33.14
CA GLU A 961 -13.05 -8.44 -32.49
C GLU A 961 -13.05 -8.58 -30.96
N ALA A 962 -14.15 -9.03 -30.36
CA ALA A 962 -14.19 -9.28 -28.92
C ALA A 962 -13.21 -10.38 -28.48
N ALA A 963 -13.06 -11.43 -29.29
CA ALA A 963 -12.14 -12.54 -29.02
C ALA A 963 -10.68 -12.12 -29.16
N GLY A 964 -10.32 -11.36 -30.20
CA GLY A 964 -8.98 -10.82 -30.42
C GLY A 964 -8.56 -9.73 -29.43
N SER A 965 -9.51 -8.92 -28.94
CA SER A 965 -9.25 -7.87 -27.93
C SER A 965 -9.24 -8.36 -26.49
N GLY A 966 -9.70 -9.59 -26.21
CA GLY A 966 -9.63 -10.17 -24.85
C GLY A 966 -10.86 -9.89 -23.98
N HIS A 967 -12.02 -9.61 -24.55
CA HIS A 967 -13.22 -9.24 -23.81
C HIS A 967 -14.19 -10.41 -23.59
N GLU A 968 -13.88 -11.27 -22.61
CA GLU A 968 -14.66 -12.49 -22.31
C GLU A 968 -16.16 -12.24 -22.07
N ALA A 969 -16.51 -11.19 -21.33
CA ALA A 969 -17.91 -10.85 -21.02
C ALA A 969 -18.71 -10.50 -22.29
N VAL A 970 -18.07 -9.81 -23.24
CA VAL A 970 -18.67 -9.52 -24.55
C VAL A 970 -18.79 -10.78 -25.39
N VAL A 971 -17.76 -11.64 -25.42
CA VAL A 971 -17.82 -12.93 -26.14
C VAL A 971 -19.00 -13.79 -25.64
N ARG A 972 -19.16 -13.91 -24.32
CA ARG A 972 -20.30 -14.62 -23.71
C ARG A 972 -21.64 -14.03 -24.14
N THR A 973 -21.72 -12.71 -24.15
CA THR A 973 -22.94 -11.97 -24.46
C THR A 973 -23.30 -12.10 -25.94
N LEU A 974 -22.36 -11.92 -26.86
CA LEU A 974 -22.57 -12.12 -28.29
C LEU A 974 -23.05 -13.54 -28.59
N LEU A 975 -22.41 -14.57 -28.01
CA LEU A 975 -22.84 -15.96 -28.16
C LEU A 975 -24.22 -16.22 -27.55
N ALA A 976 -24.56 -15.58 -26.43
CA ALA A 976 -25.89 -15.67 -25.82
C ALA A 976 -26.97 -14.96 -26.66
N LEU A 977 -26.60 -13.92 -27.41
CA LEU A 977 -27.45 -13.17 -28.34
C LEU A 977 -27.56 -13.85 -29.71
N GLY A 978 -26.94 -15.02 -29.90
CA GLY A 978 -27.08 -15.83 -31.11
C GLY A 978 -26.01 -15.60 -32.18
N ALA A 979 -24.89 -14.95 -31.85
CA ALA A 979 -23.77 -14.79 -32.80
C ALA A 979 -23.31 -16.13 -33.38
N ASN A 980 -23.02 -16.15 -34.69
CA ASN A 980 -22.51 -17.33 -35.36
C ASN A 980 -21.10 -17.67 -34.86
N ARG A 981 -21.02 -18.68 -33.99
CA ARG A 981 -19.76 -19.18 -33.42
C ARG A 981 -18.79 -19.78 -34.44
N HIS A 982 -19.29 -20.13 -35.64
CA HIS A 982 -18.52 -20.68 -36.75
C HIS A 982 -18.26 -19.66 -37.86
N ALA A 983 -18.55 -18.38 -37.61
CA ALA A 983 -18.17 -17.33 -38.53
C ALA A 983 -16.66 -17.40 -38.78
N ALA A 984 -16.28 -17.23 -40.05
CA ALA A 984 -14.91 -17.20 -40.50
C ALA A 984 -14.65 -15.86 -41.19
N THR A 985 -13.45 -15.30 -41.02
CA THR A 985 -13.01 -14.10 -41.73
C THR A 985 -12.80 -14.39 -43.22
N GLU A 986 -12.51 -13.36 -44.02
CA GLU A 986 -12.09 -13.58 -45.42
C GLU A 986 -10.83 -14.45 -45.53
N GLU A 987 -9.99 -14.43 -44.50
CA GLU A 987 -8.79 -15.27 -44.39
C GLU A 987 -9.10 -16.71 -43.92
N GLY A 988 -10.35 -17.00 -43.53
CA GLY A 988 -10.79 -18.30 -43.03
C GLY A 988 -10.63 -18.48 -41.52
N ASP A 989 -10.16 -17.46 -40.79
CA ASP A 989 -9.93 -17.55 -39.35
C ASP A 989 -11.23 -17.43 -38.55
N THR A 990 -11.35 -18.24 -37.50
CA THR A 990 -12.49 -18.22 -36.58
C THR A 990 -12.20 -17.37 -35.34
N ALA A 991 -13.20 -17.11 -34.50
CA ALA A 991 -13.00 -16.43 -33.21
C ALA A 991 -11.96 -17.12 -32.31
N LEU A 992 -11.81 -18.45 -32.42
CA LEU A 992 -10.78 -19.21 -31.71
C LEU A 992 -9.37 -18.85 -32.22
N HIS A 993 -9.21 -18.74 -33.54
CA HIS A 993 -7.94 -18.31 -34.15
C HIS A 993 -7.53 -16.91 -33.66
N GLU A 994 -8.46 -15.95 -33.65
CA GLU A 994 -8.17 -14.58 -33.20
C GLU A 994 -7.81 -14.52 -31.71
N ALA A 995 -8.53 -15.25 -30.85
CA ALA A 995 -8.18 -15.37 -29.42
C ALA A 995 -6.80 -16.02 -29.21
N THR A 996 -6.47 -17.03 -30.02
CA THR A 996 -5.19 -17.73 -29.94
C THR A 996 -4.03 -16.87 -30.44
N LYS A 997 -4.18 -16.16 -31.57
CA LYS A 997 -3.20 -15.20 -32.09
C LYS A 997 -2.87 -14.11 -31.06
N ALA A 998 -3.88 -13.61 -30.35
CA ALA A 998 -3.73 -12.56 -29.35
C ALA A 998 -3.28 -13.06 -27.96
N GLY A 999 -3.33 -14.37 -27.70
CA GLY A 999 -2.87 -14.99 -26.45
C GLY A 999 -3.87 -14.95 -25.29
N HIS A 1000 -5.18 -14.92 -25.57
CA HIS A 1000 -6.23 -14.81 -24.54
C HIS A 1000 -6.69 -16.18 -24.03
N VAL A 1001 -5.94 -16.75 -23.08
CA VAL A 1001 -6.13 -18.11 -22.52
C VAL A 1001 -7.57 -18.40 -22.09
N GLU A 1002 -8.20 -17.49 -21.34
CA GLU A 1002 -9.55 -17.72 -20.81
C GLU A 1002 -10.63 -17.70 -21.89
N ILE A 1003 -10.46 -16.90 -22.95
CA ILE A 1003 -11.36 -16.91 -24.11
C ILE A 1003 -11.16 -18.20 -24.92
N VAL A 1004 -9.91 -18.62 -25.13
CA VAL A 1004 -9.61 -19.91 -25.78
C VAL A 1004 -10.26 -21.06 -25.01
N ARG A 1005 -10.11 -21.09 -23.66
CA ARG A 1005 -10.76 -22.08 -22.80
C ARG A 1005 -12.28 -22.04 -22.92
N LEU A 1006 -12.86 -20.85 -22.90
CA LEU A 1006 -14.30 -20.66 -23.02
C LEU A 1006 -14.83 -21.17 -24.36
N LEU A 1007 -14.21 -20.78 -25.47
CA LEU A 1007 -14.62 -21.16 -26.81
C LEU A 1007 -14.43 -22.67 -27.05
N ALA A 1008 -13.29 -23.22 -26.63
CA ALA A 1008 -12.99 -24.64 -26.79
C ALA A 1008 -13.81 -25.54 -25.87
N VAL A 1009 -13.80 -25.30 -24.56
CA VAL A 1009 -14.38 -26.22 -23.57
C VAL A 1009 -15.89 -26.04 -23.44
N LYS A 1010 -16.36 -24.79 -23.33
CA LYS A 1010 -17.77 -24.51 -23.04
C LYS A 1010 -18.63 -24.47 -24.30
N PHE A 1011 -18.10 -23.90 -25.39
CA PHE A 1011 -18.85 -23.75 -26.65
C PHE A 1011 -18.47 -24.78 -27.72
N GLY A 1012 -17.45 -25.61 -27.47
CA GLY A 1012 -17.09 -26.75 -28.32
C GLY A 1012 -16.58 -26.36 -29.70
N LEU A 1013 -15.89 -25.22 -29.83
CA LEU A 1013 -15.30 -24.83 -31.12
C LEU A 1013 -14.19 -25.82 -31.50
N ASP A 1014 -14.13 -26.13 -32.79
CA ASP A 1014 -13.13 -27.03 -33.36
C ASP A 1014 -11.72 -26.48 -33.13
N LEU A 1015 -10.93 -27.21 -32.33
CA LEU A 1015 -9.54 -26.91 -32.00
C LEU A 1015 -8.62 -26.98 -33.21
N ASP A 1016 -9.10 -27.64 -34.26
CA ASP A 1016 -8.38 -28.05 -35.44
C ASP A 1016 -8.96 -27.40 -36.72
N ALA A 1017 -9.79 -26.38 -36.53
CA ALA A 1017 -10.32 -25.55 -37.59
C ALA A 1017 -9.19 -25.01 -38.46
N VAL A 1018 -9.38 -25.04 -39.77
CA VAL A 1018 -8.40 -24.58 -40.74
C VAL A 1018 -8.63 -23.10 -41.02
N GLY A 1019 -7.70 -22.26 -40.59
CA GLY A 1019 -7.66 -20.82 -40.85
C GLY A 1019 -6.79 -20.46 -42.06
N ALA A 1020 -6.28 -19.23 -42.07
CA ALA A 1020 -5.48 -18.70 -43.16
C ALA A 1020 -4.25 -19.58 -43.45
N LEU A 1021 -3.92 -19.76 -44.74
CA LEU A 1021 -2.76 -20.57 -45.16
C LEU A 1021 -2.77 -22.02 -44.62
N GLY A 1022 -3.94 -22.58 -44.33
CA GLY A 1022 -4.05 -23.92 -43.76
C GLY A 1022 -3.61 -24.01 -42.28
N GLN A 1023 -3.38 -22.87 -41.63
CA GLN A 1023 -2.91 -22.81 -40.25
C GLN A 1023 -4.06 -23.07 -39.28
N ARG A 1024 -3.79 -23.88 -38.26
CA ARG A 1024 -4.72 -24.19 -37.16
C ARG A 1024 -4.43 -23.31 -35.96
N PRO A 1025 -5.33 -23.22 -34.95
CA PRO A 1025 -5.05 -22.45 -33.72
C PRO A 1025 -3.70 -22.80 -33.09
N LEU A 1026 -3.31 -24.08 -33.07
CA LEU A 1026 -2.01 -24.50 -32.54
C LEU A 1026 -0.80 -23.95 -33.32
N HIS A 1027 -0.91 -23.73 -34.64
CA HIS A 1027 0.13 -23.08 -35.44
C HIS A 1027 0.30 -21.62 -35.04
N TYR A 1028 -0.80 -20.89 -34.82
CA TYR A 1028 -0.75 -19.50 -34.37
C TYR A 1028 -0.23 -19.38 -32.93
N ALA A 1029 -0.61 -20.28 -32.04
CA ALA A 1029 -0.09 -20.32 -30.66
C ALA A 1029 1.44 -20.54 -30.65
N ALA A 1030 1.93 -21.40 -31.55
CA ALA A 1030 3.34 -21.74 -31.70
C ALA A 1030 4.19 -20.60 -32.28
N PHE A 1031 3.61 -19.67 -33.04
CA PHE A 1031 4.32 -18.57 -33.70
C PHE A 1031 4.60 -17.34 -32.79
N ALA A 1032 3.87 -17.17 -31.68
CA ALA A 1032 3.74 -15.86 -31.01
C ALA A 1032 4.18 -15.77 -29.52
N THR A 1033 3.91 -14.60 -28.90
CA THR A 1033 4.51 -13.93 -27.72
C THR A 1033 4.47 -14.67 -26.35
N SER A 1034 4.94 -14.06 -25.24
CA SER A 1034 5.05 -14.75 -23.91
C SER A 1034 3.74 -15.32 -23.38
N ARG A 1035 2.59 -14.78 -23.81
CA ARG A 1035 1.25 -15.22 -23.39
C ARG A 1035 0.74 -16.44 -24.18
N THR A 1036 1.35 -16.80 -25.31
CA THR A 1036 0.89 -17.95 -26.11
C THR A 1036 1.49 -19.28 -25.67
N GLU A 1037 2.46 -19.31 -24.75
CA GLU A 1037 2.95 -20.56 -24.14
C GLU A 1037 1.83 -21.25 -23.35
N GLU A 1038 1.09 -20.49 -22.56
CA GLU A 1038 -0.07 -20.99 -21.81
C GLU A 1038 -1.21 -21.43 -22.74
N VAL A 1039 -1.44 -20.69 -23.82
CA VAL A 1039 -2.42 -21.09 -24.86
C VAL A 1039 -1.98 -22.37 -25.58
N THR A 1040 -0.69 -22.51 -25.89
CA THR A 1040 -0.14 -23.72 -26.52
C THR A 1040 -0.31 -24.92 -25.60
N ARG A 1041 0.03 -24.77 -24.31
CA ARG A 1041 -0.19 -25.80 -23.30
C ARG A 1041 -1.65 -26.19 -23.20
N LEU A 1042 -2.56 -25.20 -23.12
CA LEU A 1042 -3.99 -25.43 -23.06
C LEU A 1042 -4.52 -26.17 -24.30
N LEU A 1043 -4.13 -25.75 -25.51
CA LEU A 1043 -4.57 -26.42 -26.74
C LEU A 1043 -4.05 -27.87 -26.82
N VAL A 1044 -2.81 -28.11 -26.38
CA VAL A 1044 -2.23 -29.45 -26.29
C VAL A 1044 -2.95 -30.32 -25.25
N GLU A 1045 -3.25 -29.79 -24.06
CA GLU A 1045 -4.02 -30.47 -23.02
C GLU A 1045 -5.44 -30.82 -23.49
N LEU A 1046 -6.03 -29.97 -24.32
CA LEU A 1046 -7.36 -30.18 -24.92
C LEU A 1046 -7.32 -31.12 -26.15
N GLY A 1047 -6.15 -31.56 -26.58
CA GLY A 1047 -5.98 -32.56 -27.63
C GLY A 1047 -5.87 -32.03 -29.07
N ALA A 1048 -5.44 -30.78 -29.26
CA ALA A 1048 -5.18 -30.23 -30.60
C ALA A 1048 -4.07 -31.01 -31.35
N ASP A 1049 -4.24 -31.20 -32.66
CA ASP A 1049 -3.32 -31.99 -33.48
C ASP A 1049 -1.92 -31.33 -33.61
N LYS A 1050 -0.93 -31.92 -32.93
CA LYS A 1050 0.48 -31.50 -32.99
C LYS A 1050 1.16 -31.85 -34.32
N SER A 1051 0.58 -32.77 -35.10
CA SER A 1051 1.14 -33.29 -36.36
C SER A 1051 0.56 -32.64 -37.61
N ALA A 1052 -0.49 -31.82 -37.44
CA ALA A 1052 -1.13 -31.11 -38.51
C ALA A 1052 -0.13 -30.25 -39.30
N ARG A 1053 -0.32 -30.17 -40.62
CA ARG A 1053 0.54 -29.41 -41.53
C ARG A 1053 -0.23 -28.25 -42.17
N ASP A 1054 0.39 -27.08 -42.20
CA ASP A 1054 -0.09 -25.94 -42.98
C ASP A 1054 0.15 -26.13 -44.49
N VAL A 1055 -0.27 -25.18 -45.32
CA VAL A 1055 -0.06 -25.25 -46.79
C VAL A 1055 1.41 -25.28 -47.20
N GLN A 1056 2.32 -24.89 -46.32
CA GLN A 1056 3.77 -24.95 -46.52
C GLN A 1056 4.39 -26.25 -45.96
N CYS A 1057 3.55 -27.24 -45.62
CA CYS A 1057 3.93 -28.51 -45.03
C CYS A 1057 4.63 -28.40 -43.66
N ARG A 1058 4.48 -27.26 -42.95
CA ARG A 1058 5.08 -27.03 -41.64
C ARG A 1058 4.15 -27.50 -40.54
N THR A 1059 4.70 -28.18 -39.54
CA THR A 1059 3.99 -28.51 -38.29
C THR A 1059 4.01 -27.32 -37.33
N PRO A 1060 3.17 -27.30 -36.27
CA PRO A 1060 3.28 -26.29 -35.20
C PRO A 1060 4.68 -26.19 -34.60
N ARG A 1061 5.41 -27.32 -34.51
CA ARG A 1061 6.81 -27.34 -34.06
C ARG A 1061 7.75 -26.63 -35.04
N ASP A 1062 7.56 -26.84 -36.34
CA ASP A 1062 8.36 -26.17 -37.38
C ASP A 1062 8.12 -24.65 -37.36
N VAL A 1063 6.87 -24.24 -37.14
CA VAL A 1063 6.51 -22.82 -36.94
C VAL A 1063 7.14 -22.24 -35.67
N ALA A 1064 7.12 -22.97 -34.54
CA ALA A 1064 7.81 -22.57 -33.31
C ALA A 1064 9.34 -22.48 -33.47
N SER A 1065 9.93 -23.18 -34.44
CA SER A 1065 11.37 -23.18 -34.70
C SER A 1065 11.85 -21.91 -35.42
N ILE A 1066 10.93 -21.15 -36.04
CA ILE A 1066 11.23 -19.86 -36.69
C ILE A 1066 11.66 -18.81 -35.64
N VAL A 1067 11.07 -18.85 -34.45
CA VAL A 1067 11.42 -18.00 -33.29
C VAL A 1067 11.61 -18.90 -32.06
N PRO A 1068 12.82 -19.46 -31.85
CA PRO A 1068 13.01 -20.58 -30.94
C PRO A 1068 12.75 -20.21 -29.48
N ARG A 1069 11.80 -20.93 -28.87
CA ARG A 1069 11.57 -20.96 -27.42
C ARG A 1069 11.55 -22.40 -26.94
N GLU A 1070 12.53 -22.77 -26.12
CA GLU A 1070 12.76 -24.14 -25.66
C GLU A 1070 11.52 -24.75 -24.99
N ASN A 1071 10.75 -23.95 -24.23
CA ASN A 1071 9.53 -24.41 -23.57
C ASN A 1071 8.44 -24.86 -24.56
N ILE A 1072 8.17 -24.08 -25.61
CA ILE A 1072 7.13 -24.38 -26.61
C ILE A 1072 7.56 -25.57 -27.48
N ILE A 1073 8.83 -25.60 -27.89
CA ILE A 1073 9.39 -26.71 -28.66
C ILE A 1073 9.35 -28.01 -27.85
N SER A 1074 9.63 -27.94 -26.53
CA SER A 1074 9.51 -29.08 -25.62
C SER A 1074 8.06 -29.59 -25.55
N LEU A 1075 7.07 -28.71 -25.37
CA LEU A 1075 5.64 -29.07 -25.32
C LEU A 1075 5.12 -29.71 -26.63
N LEU A 1076 5.67 -29.29 -27.77
CA LEU A 1076 5.32 -29.78 -29.10
C LEU A 1076 6.22 -30.95 -29.56
N SER A 1077 7.01 -31.55 -28.67
CA SER A 1077 7.79 -32.74 -29.00
C SER A 1077 6.87 -33.96 -29.17
N PRO A 1078 7.13 -34.83 -30.15
CA PRO A 1078 6.33 -36.03 -30.37
C PRO A 1078 6.46 -36.99 -29.19
N ASP A 1079 5.34 -37.62 -28.80
CA ASP A 1079 5.36 -38.75 -27.88
C ASP A 1079 6.17 -39.88 -28.54
N THR A 1080 7.07 -40.49 -27.78
CA THR A 1080 8.20 -41.31 -28.27
C THR A 1080 7.83 -42.69 -28.84
N ASP A 1081 6.86 -42.79 -29.76
CA ASP A 1081 6.45 -44.08 -30.35
C ASP A 1081 6.31 -44.07 -31.90
N GLY A 1082 6.78 -43.04 -32.61
CA GLY A 1082 6.54 -42.92 -34.07
C GLY A 1082 7.76 -42.72 -34.98
N GLN A 1083 9.00 -42.75 -34.49
CA GLN A 1083 10.14 -42.13 -35.21
C GLN A 1083 10.61 -42.83 -36.50
N ASP A 1084 10.17 -44.04 -36.83
CA ASP A 1084 10.68 -44.76 -38.01
C ASP A 1084 9.82 -44.65 -39.28
N THR A 1085 8.60 -44.11 -39.20
CA THR A 1085 7.71 -43.98 -40.37
C THR A 1085 7.72 -42.58 -41.02
N GLU A 1086 8.08 -41.53 -40.27
CA GLU A 1086 7.92 -40.14 -40.71
C GLU A 1086 9.02 -39.62 -41.66
N ARG A 1087 10.28 -40.06 -41.49
CA ARG A 1087 11.37 -39.69 -42.42
C ARG A 1087 11.19 -40.28 -43.83
N HIS A 1088 10.51 -41.42 -43.94
CA HIS A 1088 10.26 -42.08 -45.23
C HIS A 1088 9.08 -41.49 -46.00
N ALA A 1089 8.10 -40.87 -45.32
CA ALA A 1089 6.97 -40.19 -45.96
C ALA A 1089 7.36 -38.79 -46.49
N CYS A 1090 8.22 -38.05 -45.77
CA CYS A 1090 8.68 -36.72 -46.16
C CYS A 1090 9.45 -36.73 -47.51
N HIS A 1091 10.37 -37.69 -47.70
CA HIS A 1091 11.08 -37.86 -48.97
C HIS A 1091 10.20 -38.35 -50.13
N ARG A 1092 9.04 -38.96 -49.85
CA ARG A 1092 8.08 -39.39 -50.88
C ARG A 1092 7.22 -38.22 -51.34
N CYS A 1093 6.67 -37.45 -50.40
CA CYS A 1093 5.84 -36.28 -50.69
C CYS A 1093 6.65 -35.19 -51.42
N GLN A 1094 7.89 -34.93 -51.00
CA GLN A 1094 8.75 -33.92 -51.63
C GLN A 1094 9.14 -34.30 -53.07
N ARG A 1095 9.30 -35.61 -53.37
CA ARG A 1095 9.51 -36.11 -54.73
C ARG A 1095 8.25 -36.03 -55.61
N GLU A 1096 7.07 -36.06 -55.02
CA GLU A 1096 5.80 -35.90 -55.74
C GLU A 1096 5.51 -34.43 -56.02
N THR A 1097 5.77 -33.53 -55.07
CA THR A 1097 5.67 -32.07 -55.28
C THR A 1097 6.73 -31.55 -56.26
N ASP A 1098 7.97 -32.07 -56.25
CA ASP A 1098 8.99 -31.67 -57.22
C ASP A 1098 8.63 -32.14 -58.64
N LYS A 1099 7.95 -33.28 -58.77
CA LYS A 1099 7.44 -33.77 -60.07
C LYS A 1099 6.26 -32.94 -60.57
N GLU A 1100 5.34 -32.54 -59.70
CA GLU A 1100 4.24 -31.65 -60.05
C GLU A 1100 4.73 -30.26 -60.42
N LEU A 1101 5.72 -29.73 -59.72
CA LEU A 1101 6.35 -28.44 -60.02
C LEU A 1101 7.06 -28.45 -61.38
N GLU A 1102 7.81 -29.51 -61.70
CA GLU A 1102 8.43 -29.64 -63.03
C GLU A 1102 7.38 -29.84 -64.14
N ALA A 1103 6.28 -30.55 -63.87
CA ALA A 1103 5.17 -30.67 -64.82
C ALA A 1103 4.46 -29.33 -65.06
N LEU A 1104 4.26 -28.51 -64.01
CA LEU A 1104 3.68 -27.17 -64.11
C LEU A 1104 4.60 -26.19 -64.84
N LYS A 1105 5.92 -26.24 -64.58
CA LYS A 1105 6.91 -25.45 -65.34
C LYS A 1105 6.86 -25.79 -66.82
N ASP A 1106 6.84 -27.08 -67.17
CA ASP A 1106 6.76 -27.53 -68.56
C ASP A 1106 5.44 -27.10 -69.25
N GLN A 1107 4.33 -27.08 -68.50
CA GLN A 1107 3.02 -26.67 -68.99
C GLN A 1107 2.94 -25.15 -69.22
N VAL A 1108 3.50 -24.34 -68.31
CA VAL A 1108 3.63 -22.89 -68.44
C VAL A 1108 4.55 -22.51 -69.61
N ILE A 1109 5.67 -23.21 -69.78
CA ILE A 1109 6.62 -22.98 -70.88
C ILE A 1109 5.99 -23.33 -72.25
N LYS A 1110 5.16 -24.37 -72.33
CA LYS A 1110 4.53 -24.79 -73.60
C LYS A 1110 3.32 -23.95 -73.99
N ASN A 1111 2.47 -23.56 -73.04
CA ASN A 1111 1.15 -23.01 -73.34
C ASN A 1111 0.88 -21.61 -72.75
N GLY A 1112 1.77 -21.06 -71.91
CA GLY A 1112 1.65 -19.70 -71.35
C GLY A 1112 0.58 -19.51 -70.26
N GLU A 1113 -0.16 -20.56 -69.90
CA GLU A 1113 -1.20 -20.53 -68.86
C GLU A 1113 -0.72 -21.24 -67.58
N GLY A 1114 -1.12 -20.74 -66.40
CA GLY A 1114 -0.80 -21.33 -65.09
C GLY A 1114 0.17 -20.54 -64.20
N TRP A 1115 0.56 -19.32 -64.59
CA TRP A 1115 1.49 -18.46 -63.83
C TRP A 1115 1.04 -18.18 -62.40
N GLU A 1116 -0.26 -18.02 -62.16
CA GLU A 1116 -0.79 -17.76 -60.81
C GLU A 1116 -0.58 -18.96 -59.88
N LYS A 1117 -0.73 -20.20 -60.37
CA LYS A 1117 -0.46 -21.41 -59.59
C LYS A 1117 1.04 -21.65 -59.37
N LEU A 1118 1.89 -21.25 -60.31
CA LEU A 1118 3.35 -21.34 -60.18
C LEU A 1118 3.92 -20.27 -59.23
N TRP A 1119 3.26 -19.11 -59.11
CA TRP A 1119 3.63 -18.04 -58.20
C TRP A 1119 3.15 -18.28 -56.76
N LEU A 1120 2.04 -19.02 -56.60
CA LEU A 1120 1.50 -19.47 -55.32
C LEU A 1120 2.26 -20.66 -54.71
N TYR A 1121 2.94 -21.47 -55.54
CA TYR A 1121 3.82 -22.57 -55.13
C TYR A 1121 5.21 -22.05 -54.77
#